data_AF-A0A2C9H5R8-F1
#
_entry.id   AF-A0A2C9H5R8-F1
#
_cell.length_a   1.000
_cell.length_b   1.000
_cell.length_c   1.000
_cell.angle_alpha   90.00
_cell.angle_beta   90.00
_cell.angle_gamma   90.00
#
_symmetry.space_group_name_H-M   'P 1'
#
loop_
_entity.id
_entity.type
_entity.pdbx_description
1 polymer ?
#
loop_
_entity_poly.entity_id
_entity_poly.type
_entity_poly.pdbx_seq_one_letter_code
_entity_poly.pdbx_strand_id
1 'polypeptide(L)'
;MVNIRVRRVCEAHVMGVAERIDYVANSMESVSLFPKIHLELCDMQCKGEDMVIQSSVSLKTKHIAFGCDRDASQCLRRLSESGSGRERDGDGLVDLLQKNTDWTKDLTYDEGAEAIFHFDGSSGAIVPKNVVQPQDFAAHQFSIVTMFRHNSIVSTDKHTKEHIVCSADDHKMNRHHMALFVRNCRLILLLRKDFNDGDLNIFSPAEWRWKIPQVCDNEWHHYTINVDLPKVDLYIDGIRFESNVEDRHSNPEVIDDWPLHAAHGINTTLAIGACYQGSENRLKHGFSGDIAEIKLSTRKVLTASQIRCGTDCAEKLLPPADHYLEPEQQIQSNTQMNKIIIEGSNKTNIEQLLQQIQYINSKESPTIGRRNIQVMTTVSCPNKKAIRLPTIDTYIMVSSAGSSLSGGSMLASATSSSSSSGLYNKILVDKPLATDQKPQIVISGNSNHLVSYPDIKEGVKILAQINISVYTGKDIRPELQKLDSCNVNVFPSLNPDHEEITIDDKDGADESLFKFDIKTQISKEGVEMIGYDTIENYQHVLKSLVYINKKPAYYLNRVFKLTCSQVDDHFRSAEYTLTLTVLHPKQQPTSSIASASAPSSNVLLAISTAPSEQHPAVAVDSHDNANQYAHVMLHSHDVQESQSKVRSSGGAALLGHEKLASSHSTMLIVVICGSFVLLICGVGIARLRNSNAALAGGSSGHGAAGGVSGGSAFARNLTDKHLPCPKVAPDQQLDWDDSALTITINPMQHDALSDESSESDNSDSEDEEVLNGRYKNVSQLEWDNSTI
;
A
#
# COMPACT_ATOMS: atom_id res chain seq x y z
N MET A 1 -10.06 -65.58 19.77
CA MET A 1 -9.81 -64.82 18.53
C MET A 1 -10.73 -63.62 18.54
N VAL A 2 -10.20 -62.40 18.48
CA VAL A 2 -11.00 -61.16 18.51
C VAL A 2 -11.01 -60.57 17.11
N ASN A 3 -12.18 -60.14 16.62
CA ASN A 3 -12.37 -59.69 15.24
C ASN A 3 -12.69 -58.17 15.24
N ILE A 4 -11.65 -57.35 15.10
CA ILE A 4 -11.75 -55.88 15.22
C ILE A 4 -12.15 -55.29 13.87
N ARG A 5 -13.41 -54.84 13.75
CA ARG A 5 -13.89 -54.06 12.59
C ARG A 5 -13.55 -52.59 12.76
N VAL A 6 -12.39 -52.18 12.24
CA VAL A 6 -12.07 -50.76 12.06
C VAL A 6 -12.97 -50.18 10.97
N ARG A 7 -13.91 -49.32 11.34
CA ARG A 7 -14.57 -48.39 10.39
C ARG A 7 -13.70 -47.15 10.31
N ARG A 8 -13.31 -46.74 9.09
CA ARG A 8 -12.79 -45.38 8.89
C ARG A 8 -13.92 -44.39 9.16
N VAL A 9 -13.59 -43.25 9.75
CA VAL A 9 -14.47 -42.08 9.73
C VAL A 9 -14.51 -41.59 8.28
N CYS A 10 -15.69 -41.26 7.78
CA CYS A 10 -15.84 -40.59 6.50
C CYS A 10 -15.91 -39.09 6.77
N GLU A 11 -15.06 -38.32 6.10
CA GLU A 11 -14.97 -36.87 6.23
C GLU A 11 -15.40 -36.24 4.90
N ALA A 12 -16.34 -35.30 4.94
CA ALA A 12 -16.92 -34.74 3.72
C ALA A 12 -15.90 -33.82 3.01
N HIS A 13 -15.62 -34.09 1.73
CA HIS A 13 -14.51 -33.47 1.00
C HIS A 13 -14.85 -33.17 -0.47
N VAL A 14 -14.18 -32.17 -1.03
CA VAL A 14 -14.19 -31.85 -2.46
C VAL A 14 -13.00 -32.57 -3.12
N MET A 15 -13.26 -33.38 -4.14
CA MET A 15 -12.28 -34.30 -4.73
C MET A 15 -12.18 -34.09 -6.24
N GLY A 16 -11.08 -34.55 -6.86
CA GLY A 16 -10.88 -34.45 -8.32
C GLY A 16 -10.49 -33.07 -8.85
N VAL A 17 -10.14 -32.12 -7.97
CA VAL A 17 -9.51 -30.83 -8.33
C VAL A 17 -8.02 -31.06 -8.58
N ALA A 18 -7.46 -30.49 -9.66
CA ALA A 18 -6.03 -30.50 -9.91
C ALA A 18 -5.30 -29.44 -9.05
N GLU A 19 -4.07 -29.69 -8.62
CA GLU A 19 -3.27 -28.70 -7.86
C GLU A 19 -2.85 -27.50 -8.72
N ARG A 20 -2.52 -27.79 -9.99
CA ARG A 20 -2.08 -26.83 -11.02
C ARG A 20 -2.88 -27.03 -12.30
N ILE A 21 -3.20 -25.92 -12.95
CA ILE A 21 -3.83 -25.83 -14.27
C ILE A 21 -2.93 -24.94 -15.13
N ASP A 22 -2.55 -25.36 -16.33
CA ASP A 22 -1.70 -24.55 -17.21
C ASP A 22 -2.55 -23.75 -18.22
N TYR A 23 -2.17 -22.48 -18.44
CA TYR A 23 -2.78 -21.59 -19.43
C TYR A 23 -1.68 -20.91 -20.25
N VAL A 24 -1.88 -20.77 -21.56
CA VAL A 24 -0.84 -20.33 -22.49
C VAL A 24 -1.22 -19.00 -23.13
N ALA A 25 -0.33 -18.02 -23.03
CA ALA A 25 -0.45 -16.67 -23.57
C ALA A 25 -0.40 -16.65 -25.11
N ASN A 26 -1.49 -17.13 -25.71
CA ASN A 26 -1.93 -17.01 -27.10
C ASN A 26 -3.25 -17.78 -27.34
N SER A 27 -3.66 -18.68 -26.43
CA SER A 27 -4.97 -19.33 -26.51
C SER A 27 -6.07 -18.34 -26.16
N MET A 28 -6.73 -17.78 -27.18
CA MET A 28 -8.02 -17.09 -27.01
C MET A 28 -9.15 -18.04 -26.57
N GLU A 29 -8.86 -19.35 -26.55
CA GLU A 29 -9.70 -20.41 -25.98
C GLU A 29 -9.67 -20.39 -24.45
N SER A 30 -10.78 -20.80 -23.84
CA SER A 30 -10.93 -20.94 -22.40
C SER A 30 -10.53 -22.34 -21.91
N VAL A 31 -10.02 -22.46 -20.68
CA VAL A 31 -9.61 -23.72 -20.06
C VAL A 31 -10.61 -24.15 -18.97
N SER A 32 -11.07 -25.41 -18.98
CA SER A 32 -11.89 -25.97 -17.89
C SER A 32 -11.05 -26.14 -16.62
N LEU A 33 -11.54 -25.59 -15.51
CA LEU A 33 -10.82 -25.61 -14.23
C LEU A 33 -10.96 -26.93 -13.49
N PHE A 34 -12.13 -27.57 -13.62
CA PHE A 34 -12.56 -28.64 -12.71
C PHE A 34 -13.13 -29.88 -13.42
N PRO A 35 -12.57 -30.38 -14.55
CA PRO A 35 -13.20 -31.41 -15.39
C PRO A 35 -13.40 -32.80 -14.75
N LYS A 36 -13.00 -32.98 -13.48
CA LYS A 36 -13.16 -34.22 -12.69
C LYS A 36 -13.66 -33.98 -11.27
N ILE A 37 -14.12 -32.77 -10.95
CA ILE A 37 -14.55 -32.43 -9.58
C ILE A 37 -15.79 -33.23 -9.17
N HIS A 38 -15.75 -33.72 -7.93
CA HIS A 38 -16.84 -34.43 -7.28
C HIS A 38 -16.86 -34.15 -5.77
N LEU A 39 -18.03 -34.30 -5.16
CA LEU A 39 -18.31 -34.05 -3.75
C LEU A 39 -18.50 -35.39 -3.03
N GLU A 40 -17.56 -35.76 -2.17
CA GLU A 40 -17.76 -36.88 -1.24
C GLU A 40 -18.46 -36.32 0.01
N LEU A 41 -19.79 -36.46 0.08
CA LEU A 41 -20.60 -35.94 1.19
C LEU A 41 -20.83 -36.97 2.32
N CYS A 42 -20.27 -38.18 2.21
CA CYS A 42 -20.48 -39.27 3.18
C CYS A 42 -21.98 -39.61 3.42
N ASP A 43 -22.25 -40.46 4.43
CA ASP A 43 -23.60 -40.63 5.01
C ASP A 43 -24.00 -39.40 5.88
N MET A 44 -23.83 -38.18 5.37
CA MET A 44 -24.36 -36.97 6.02
C MET A 44 -25.88 -37.11 6.20
N GLN A 45 -26.38 -36.81 7.41
CA GLN A 45 -27.68 -37.28 7.89
C GLN A 45 -28.89 -36.49 7.35
N CYS A 46 -28.89 -36.12 6.06
CA CYS A 46 -29.98 -35.40 5.39
C CYS A 46 -30.94 -36.41 4.76
N LYS A 47 -31.45 -37.34 5.59
CA LYS A 47 -32.20 -38.53 5.15
C LYS A 47 -33.66 -38.20 4.87
N GLY A 48 -33.94 -37.76 3.65
CA GLY A 48 -35.29 -37.38 3.21
C GLY A 48 -35.67 -35.94 3.59
N GLU A 49 -34.67 -35.06 3.63
CA GLU A 49 -34.83 -33.61 3.82
C GLU A 49 -34.10 -32.90 2.67
N ASP A 50 -34.64 -31.77 2.20
CA ASP A 50 -34.06 -31.02 1.09
C ASP A 50 -32.76 -30.32 1.50
N MET A 51 -31.65 -31.01 1.25
CA MET A 51 -30.29 -30.49 1.39
C MET A 51 -30.05 -29.36 0.39
N VAL A 52 -29.40 -28.28 0.82
CA VAL A 52 -28.91 -27.20 -0.03
C VAL A 52 -27.38 -27.23 -0.05
N ILE A 53 -26.79 -27.41 -1.23
CA ILE A 53 -25.36 -27.31 -1.46
C ILE A 53 -25.08 -25.95 -2.08
N GLN A 54 -24.25 -25.14 -1.43
CA GLN A 54 -23.71 -23.89 -1.97
C GLN A 54 -22.21 -24.05 -2.17
N SER A 55 -21.76 -24.02 -3.43
CA SER A 55 -20.35 -24.04 -3.79
C SER A 55 -19.93 -22.69 -4.38
N SER A 56 -18.73 -22.22 -4.07
CA SER A 56 -18.22 -20.95 -4.58
C SER A 56 -16.77 -21.06 -5.02
N VAL A 57 -16.47 -20.48 -6.18
CA VAL A 57 -15.16 -20.46 -6.82
C VAL A 57 -14.70 -19.02 -6.90
N SER A 58 -13.53 -18.72 -6.34
CA SER A 58 -12.97 -17.36 -6.28
C SER A 58 -11.55 -17.32 -6.83
N LEU A 59 -11.38 -16.69 -7.99
CA LEU A 59 -10.09 -16.34 -8.56
C LEU A 59 -9.49 -15.18 -7.77
N LYS A 60 -8.29 -15.35 -7.23
CA LYS A 60 -7.57 -14.31 -6.50
C LYS A 60 -6.71 -13.53 -7.51
N THR A 61 -7.13 -12.31 -7.82
CA THR A 61 -6.47 -11.43 -8.80
C THR A 61 -5.74 -10.24 -8.16
N LYS A 62 -5.90 -9.99 -6.85
CA LYS A 62 -5.33 -8.83 -6.13
C LYS A 62 -3.80 -8.65 -6.27
N HIS A 63 -3.05 -9.72 -6.55
CA HIS A 63 -1.59 -9.68 -6.73
C HIS A 63 -1.15 -9.52 -8.20
N ILE A 64 -2.09 -9.21 -9.10
CA ILE A 64 -1.87 -9.06 -10.55
C ILE A 64 -2.14 -7.60 -10.93
N ALA A 65 -1.09 -6.88 -11.30
CA ALA A 65 -1.15 -5.46 -11.69
C ALA A 65 -2.05 -4.65 -10.73
N PHE A 66 -3.09 -3.99 -11.26
CA PHE A 66 -4.03 -3.16 -10.51
C PHE A 66 -5.27 -3.94 -10.03
N GLY A 67 -5.06 -5.19 -9.59
CA GLY A 67 -6.10 -6.07 -9.06
C GLY A 67 -6.74 -7.03 -10.07
N CYS A 68 -6.42 -6.90 -11.37
CA CYS A 68 -6.60 -7.91 -12.41
C CYS A 68 -5.84 -7.52 -13.68
N ASP A 69 -5.68 -8.46 -14.61
CA ASP A 69 -5.08 -8.21 -15.93
C ASP A 69 -6.12 -7.52 -16.85
N ARG A 70 -5.87 -6.27 -17.26
CA ARG A 70 -6.78 -5.43 -18.07
C ARG A 70 -6.25 -5.22 -19.50
N ASP A 71 -7.13 -4.88 -20.44
CA ASP A 71 -6.80 -4.60 -21.85
C ASP A 71 -7.52 -3.33 -22.37
N ALA A 72 -7.47 -2.27 -21.55
CA ALA A 72 -8.20 -1.01 -21.76
C ALA A 72 -7.86 -0.35 -23.11
N SER A 73 -6.59 -0.36 -23.51
CA SER A 73 -6.11 0.30 -24.73
C SER A 73 -6.59 -0.38 -26.01
N GLN A 74 -6.55 -1.71 -26.09
CA GLN A 74 -7.17 -2.40 -27.23
C GLN A 74 -8.69 -2.31 -27.20
N CYS A 75 -9.30 -2.38 -26.01
CA CYS A 75 -10.75 -2.26 -25.89
C CYS A 75 -11.25 -0.89 -26.41
N LEU A 76 -10.65 0.22 -25.98
CA LEU A 76 -11.01 1.56 -26.45
C LEU A 76 -10.78 1.73 -27.95
N ARG A 77 -9.65 1.21 -28.47
CA ARG A 77 -9.39 1.16 -29.92
C ARG A 77 -10.49 0.41 -30.68
N ARG A 78 -10.88 -0.79 -30.24
CA ARG A 78 -11.98 -1.57 -30.86
C ARG A 78 -13.31 -0.80 -30.83
N LEU A 79 -13.61 -0.05 -29.76
CA LEU A 79 -14.80 0.83 -29.72
C LEU A 79 -14.72 1.96 -30.75
N SER A 80 -13.58 2.65 -30.87
CA SER A 80 -13.40 3.71 -31.87
C SER A 80 -13.49 3.18 -33.31
N GLU A 81 -12.94 2.00 -33.60
CA GLU A 81 -13.02 1.33 -34.91
C GLU A 81 -14.44 0.86 -35.25
N SER A 82 -15.28 0.59 -34.24
CA SER A 82 -16.69 0.22 -34.42
C SER A 82 -17.65 1.42 -34.60
N GLY A 83 -17.18 2.63 -34.32
CA GLY A 83 -17.96 3.86 -34.51
C GLY A 83 -18.16 4.19 -35.99
N SER A 84 -19.40 4.49 -36.41
CA SER A 84 -19.74 4.78 -37.80
C SER A 84 -19.26 6.17 -38.32
N GLY A 85 -18.44 6.88 -37.55
CA GLY A 85 -17.91 8.20 -37.87
C GLY A 85 -16.45 8.17 -38.30
N ARG A 86 -16.15 8.68 -39.51
CA ARG A 86 -14.76 8.93 -39.96
C ARG A 86 -14.21 10.24 -39.36
N GLU A 87 -14.10 10.31 -38.04
CA GLU A 87 -13.20 11.29 -37.42
C GLU A 87 -11.79 10.67 -37.39
N ARG A 88 -10.79 11.46 -37.82
CA ARG A 88 -9.39 11.02 -37.99
C ARG A 88 -8.44 11.61 -36.95
N ASP A 89 -8.96 12.40 -36.02
CA ASP A 89 -8.27 12.67 -34.77
C ASP A 89 -8.28 11.41 -33.91
N GLY A 90 -7.21 11.19 -33.15
CA GLY A 90 -7.03 9.98 -32.35
C GLY A 90 -8.11 9.79 -31.28
N ASP A 91 -8.14 8.59 -30.68
CA ASP A 91 -8.97 8.30 -29.51
C ASP A 91 -8.89 9.46 -28.52
N GLY A 92 -10.05 10.07 -28.21
CA GLY A 92 -10.16 11.47 -27.82
C GLY A 92 -9.71 11.78 -26.38
N LEU A 93 -8.85 10.94 -25.82
CA LEU A 93 -8.47 10.78 -24.43
C LEU A 93 -6.94 10.82 -24.34
N VAL A 94 -6.37 12.00 -24.08
CA VAL A 94 -4.92 12.23 -24.08
C VAL A 94 -4.31 11.71 -22.78
N ASP A 95 -3.35 10.79 -22.88
CA ASP A 95 -2.58 10.32 -21.72
C ASP A 95 -1.50 11.33 -21.32
N LEU A 96 -1.52 11.75 -20.06
CA LEU A 96 -0.62 12.75 -19.49
C LEU A 96 0.59 12.10 -18.78
N LEU A 97 0.49 10.81 -18.43
CA LEU A 97 1.41 10.08 -17.55
C LEU A 97 2.11 8.94 -18.32
N GLN A 98 2.69 9.28 -19.47
CA GLN A 98 3.34 8.32 -20.38
C GLN A 98 4.79 8.02 -19.96
N LYS A 99 5.26 6.77 -20.13
CA LYS A 99 6.69 6.42 -19.99
C LYS A 99 7.52 7.09 -21.10
N ASN A 100 8.79 7.37 -20.81
CA ASN A 100 9.80 7.85 -21.77
C ASN A 100 9.48 9.19 -22.48
N THR A 101 8.81 10.14 -21.82
CA THR A 101 8.59 11.49 -22.38
C THR A 101 9.37 12.58 -21.62
N ASP A 102 9.66 13.70 -22.29
CA ASP A 102 10.51 14.78 -21.75
C ASP A 102 10.01 15.42 -20.46
N TRP A 103 8.71 15.27 -20.14
CA TRP A 103 8.08 15.82 -18.94
C TRP A 103 7.88 14.79 -17.82
N THR A 104 7.85 13.49 -18.10
CA THR A 104 7.72 12.42 -17.08
C THR A 104 9.06 11.80 -16.68
N LYS A 105 10.15 12.04 -17.44
CA LYS A 105 11.48 11.47 -17.21
C LYS A 105 12.05 11.61 -15.78
N ASP A 106 11.63 12.66 -15.06
CA ASP A 106 12.10 12.99 -13.71
C ASP A 106 11.21 12.37 -12.61
N LEU A 107 10.12 11.69 -12.99
CA LEU A 107 9.24 10.92 -12.10
C LEU A 107 9.76 9.48 -11.98
N THR A 108 9.67 8.91 -10.78
CA THR A 108 10.03 7.50 -10.55
C THR A 108 8.89 6.56 -10.91
N TYR A 109 9.18 5.46 -11.61
CA TYR A 109 8.18 4.46 -12.00
C TYR A 109 8.73 3.04 -12.18
N ASP A 110 7.87 2.02 -12.01
CA ASP A 110 8.20 0.61 -12.22
C ASP A 110 8.46 0.25 -13.70
N GLU A 111 9.49 -0.57 -13.97
CA GLU A 111 9.83 -1.07 -15.32
C GLU A 111 8.84 -2.13 -15.87
N GLY A 112 7.69 -2.34 -15.23
CA GLY A 112 6.65 -3.27 -15.66
C GLY A 112 6.05 -2.99 -17.05
N ALA A 113 5.28 -3.94 -17.57
CA ALA A 113 4.57 -3.80 -18.86
C ALA A 113 3.56 -2.65 -18.84
N GLU A 114 2.92 -2.42 -17.69
CA GLU A 114 2.12 -1.23 -17.39
C GLU A 114 2.96 -0.28 -16.49
N ALA A 115 2.58 1.00 -16.44
CA ALA A 115 3.29 1.99 -15.64
C ALA A 115 2.71 2.09 -14.23
N ILE A 116 3.59 2.19 -13.23
CA ILE A 116 3.23 2.58 -11.87
C ILE A 116 4.17 3.73 -11.52
N PHE A 117 3.69 4.96 -11.51
CA PHE A 117 4.47 6.13 -11.12
C PHE A 117 4.27 6.40 -9.63
N HIS A 118 5.37 6.58 -8.91
CA HIS A 118 5.36 6.82 -7.46
C HIS A 118 5.52 8.32 -7.19
N PHE A 119 4.68 8.84 -6.29
CA PHE A 119 4.67 10.23 -5.84
C PHE A 119 4.78 10.29 -4.32
N ASP A 120 5.65 11.16 -3.83
CA ASP A 120 6.09 11.28 -2.43
C ASP A 120 5.51 12.52 -1.71
N GLY A 121 4.47 13.14 -2.28
CA GLY A 121 3.96 14.45 -1.85
C GLY A 121 4.76 15.66 -2.35
N SER A 122 5.93 15.45 -2.97
CA SER A 122 6.80 16.52 -3.53
C SER A 122 6.96 16.47 -5.05
N SER A 123 6.92 15.26 -5.61
CA SER A 123 7.05 14.95 -7.04
C SER A 123 5.85 15.41 -7.85
N GLY A 124 6.10 15.78 -9.11
CA GLY A 124 5.08 16.16 -10.07
C GLY A 124 5.69 16.65 -11.38
N ALA A 125 4.88 16.76 -12.43
CA ALA A 125 5.33 17.15 -13.76
C ALA A 125 4.42 18.22 -14.39
N ILE A 126 5.01 19.11 -15.20
CA ILE A 126 4.28 20.11 -16.00
C ILE A 126 4.00 19.52 -17.38
N VAL A 127 2.72 19.48 -17.77
CA VAL A 127 2.29 18.97 -19.07
C VAL A 127 2.58 20.00 -20.17
N PRO A 128 3.32 19.65 -21.24
CA PRO A 128 3.64 20.61 -22.31
C PRO A 128 2.40 21.09 -23.08
N LYS A 129 2.37 22.37 -23.47
CA LYS A 129 1.25 23.03 -24.18
C LYS A 129 0.97 22.46 -25.59
N ASN A 130 1.82 21.55 -26.09
CA ASN A 130 1.61 20.77 -27.32
C ASN A 130 1.01 19.37 -27.09
N VAL A 131 0.89 18.92 -25.84
CA VAL A 131 0.20 17.67 -25.44
C VAL A 131 -1.26 17.99 -25.10
N VAL A 132 -1.47 19.02 -24.29
CA VAL A 132 -2.79 19.63 -24.03
C VAL A 132 -2.66 21.13 -24.26
N GLN A 133 -3.44 21.67 -25.19
CA GLN A 133 -3.48 23.12 -25.42
C GLN A 133 -4.20 23.83 -24.26
N PRO A 134 -3.82 25.08 -23.92
CA PRO A 134 -4.58 25.89 -22.95
C PRO A 134 -6.06 25.99 -23.37
N GLN A 135 -6.94 25.61 -22.45
CA GLN A 135 -8.35 25.37 -22.70
C GLN A 135 -9.14 25.78 -21.45
N ASP A 136 -10.23 26.52 -21.64
CA ASP A 136 -11.23 26.72 -20.58
C ASP A 136 -12.00 25.40 -20.39
N PHE A 137 -11.82 24.79 -19.22
CA PHE A 137 -12.48 23.55 -18.82
C PHE A 137 -13.92 23.75 -18.33
N ALA A 138 -14.29 24.95 -17.88
CA ALA A 138 -15.65 25.24 -17.42
C ALA A 138 -16.61 25.53 -18.59
N ALA A 139 -16.09 26.10 -19.68
CA ALA A 139 -16.86 26.41 -20.88
C ALA A 139 -17.19 25.18 -21.78
N HIS A 140 -16.61 24.00 -21.53
CA HIS A 140 -16.70 22.84 -22.44
C HIS A 140 -16.75 21.51 -21.69
N GLN A 141 -17.55 20.55 -22.16
CA GLN A 141 -17.57 19.18 -21.62
C GLN A 141 -16.20 18.48 -21.70
N PHE A 142 -15.83 17.69 -20.70
CA PHE A 142 -14.57 16.94 -20.64
C PHE A 142 -14.66 15.70 -19.72
N SER A 143 -13.74 14.75 -19.85
CA SER A 143 -13.56 13.69 -18.85
C SER A 143 -12.14 13.60 -18.34
N ILE A 144 -11.98 13.36 -17.03
CA ILE A 144 -10.73 12.90 -16.42
C ILE A 144 -10.88 11.41 -16.11
N VAL A 145 -9.93 10.61 -16.56
CA VAL A 145 -9.73 9.22 -16.13
C VAL A 145 -8.43 9.17 -15.33
N THR A 146 -8.44 8.52 -14.17
CA THR A 146 -7.22 8.25 -13.43
C THR A 146 -7.34 6.96 -12.62
N MET A 147 -6.25 6.21 -12.52
CA MET A 147 -6.18 5.06 -11.64
C MET A 147 -5.02 5.25 -10.67
N PHE A 148 -5.33 5.22 -9.37
CA PHE A 148 -4.35 5.46 -8.31
C PHE A 148 -4.58 4.58 -7.09
N ARG A 149 -3.53 4.45 -6.29
CA ARG A 149 -3.54 4.01 -4.89
C ARG A 149 -3.06 5.17 -4.04
N HIS A 150 -3.94 5.72 -3.20
CA HIS A 150 -3.59 6.84 -2.33
C HIS A 150 -3.00 6.35 -1.01
N ASN A 151 -1.72 6.66 -0.78
CA ASN A 151 -1.05 6.38 0.48
C ASN A 151 -1.41 7.49 1.48
N SER A 152 -2.57 7.32 2.12
CA SER A 152 -3.15 8.26 3.09
C SER A 152 -2.25 8.47 4.31
N ILE A 153 -1.36 9.46 4.23
CA ILE A 153 -0.52 9.88 5.34
C ILE A 153 -1.41 10.57 6.38
N VAL A 154 -1.24 10.22 7.65
CA VAL A 154 -1.85 10.97 8.77
C VAL A 154 -1.09 12.28 8.96
N SER A 155 -1.34 13.22 8.05
CA SER A 155 -0.83 14.59 8.13
C SER A 155 -1.32 15.25 9.42
N THR A 156 -0.46 16.04 10.06
CA THR A 156 -0.84 16.89 11.19
C THR A 156 -1.82 17.99 10.76
N ASP A 157 -1.79 18.36 9.47
CA ASP A 157 -2.74 19.27 8.86
C ASP A 157 -3.82 18.51 8.05
N LYS A 158 -5.07 18.95 8.20
CA LYS A 158 -6.27 18.42 7.53
C LYS A 158 -6.69 19.29 6.32
N HIS A 159 -5.93 20.33 6.00
CA HIS A 159 -6.20 21.32 4.96
C HIS A 159 -5.40 21.06 3.68
N THR A 160 -4.34 20.26 3.78
CA THR A 160 -3.48 19.72 2.73
C THR A 160 -4.32 19.19 1.56
N LYS A 161 -3.94 19.59 0.35
CA LYS A 161 -4.57 19.20 -0.91
C LYS A 161 -3.53 18.39 -1.71
N GLU A 162 -3.88 17.19 -2.13
CA GLU A 162 -2.97 16.26 -2.80
C GLU A 162 -3.40 16.07 -4.26
N HIS A 163 -2.74 16.78 -5.19
CA HIS A 163 -3.26 16.97 -6.55
C HIS A 163 -2.87 15.84 -7.51
N ILE A 164 -3.87 15.17 -8.10
CA ILE A 164 -3.68 14.26 -9.23
C ILE A 164 -3.37 15.08 -10.49
N VAL A 165 -4.18 16.12 -10.76
CA VAL A 165 -4.03 17.01 -11.91
C VAL A 165 -4.51 18.42 -11.54
N CYS A 166 -3.81 19.44 -12.02
CA CYS A 166 -4.10 20.85 -11.71
C CYS A 166 -3.80 21.76 -12.91
N SER A 167 -4.75 22.62 -13.26
CA SER A 167 -4.59 23.75 -14.19
C SER A 167 -4.66 25.05 -13.37
N ALA A 168 -3.55 25.79 -13.31
CA ALA A 168 -3.42 27.01 -12.52
C ALA A 168 -2.69 28.12 -13.28
N ASP A 169 -2.78 29.36 -12.80
CA ASP A 169 -2.10 30.53 -13.39
C ASP A 169 -0.59 30.30 -13.61
N ASP A 170 -0.06 30.70 -14.78
CA ASP A 170 1.33 30.44 -15.17
C ASP A 170 2.36 31.44 -14.62
N HIS A 171 1.92 32.62 -14.16
CA HIS A 171 2.75 33.57 -13.41
C HIS A 171 1.92 34.59 -12.61
N LYS A 172 2.57 35.33 -11.69
CA LYS A 172 2.03 36.39 -10.79
C LYS A 172 1.04 35.91 -9.72
N MET A 173 0.11 35.05 -10.09
CA MET A 173 -1.00 34.55 -9.27
C MET A 173 -0.89 33.02 -9.14
N ASN A 174 -1.70 32.44 -8.24
CA ASN A 174 -1.75 31.00 -7.96
C ASN A 174 -3.16 30.41 -8.13
N ARG A 175 -4.08 31.10 -8.84
CA ARG A 175 -5.49 30.69 -8.86
C ARG A 175 -5.62 29.37 -9.61
N HIS A 176 -6.31 28.40 -9.00
CA HIS A 176 -6.64 27.14 -9.66
C HIS A 176 -7.88 27.37 -10.54
N HIS A 177 -7.79 26.96 -11.80
CA HIS A 177 -8.88 27.01 -12.79
C HIS A 177 -9.63 25.68 -12.83
N MET A 178 -8.89 24.58 -12.86
CA MET A 178 -9.40 23.22 -12.73
C MET A 178 -8.42 22.41 -11.89
N ALA A 179 -8.90 21.57 -10.96
CA ALA A 179 -8.05 20.67 -10.19
C ALA A 179 -8.81 19.42 -9.76
N LEU A 180 -8.16 18.26 -9.81
CA LEU A 180 -8.61 17.03 -9.15
C LEU A 180 -7.61 16.68 -8.06
N PHE A 181 -8.06 16.63 -6.80
CA PHE A 181 -7.21 16.39 -5.65
C PHE A 181 -7.89 15.54 -4.57
N VAL A 182 -7.09 14.85 -3.76
CA VAL A 182 -7.55 14.20 -2.52
C VAL A 182 -7.36 15.16 -1.36
N ARG A 183 -8.29 15.14 -0.40
CA ARG A 183 -8.16 15.77 0.92
C ARG A 183 -9.12 15.12 1.92
N ASN A 184 -8.62 14.69 3.09
CA ASN A 184 -9.44 14.23 4.23
C ASN A 184 -10.56 13.23 3.82
N CYS A 185 -10.16 12.13 3.17
CA CYS A 185 -11.03 11.10 2.59
C CYS A 185 -12.16 11.61 1.69
N ARG A 186 -11.91 12.71 0.96
CA ARG A 186 -12.69 13.17 -0.19
C ARG A 186 -11.84 13.18 -1.45
N LEU A 187 -12.44 12.78 -2.56
CA LEU A 187 -12.01 13.18 -3.89
C LEU A 187 -12.71 14.50 -4.21
N ILE A 188 -11.98 15.51 -4.68
CA ILE A 188 -12.52 16.84 -4.94
C ILE A 188 -12.15 17.27 -6.37
N LEU A 189 -13.17 17.57 -7.17
CA LEU A 189 -13.03 18.35 -8.40
C LEU A 189 -13.29 19.81 -8.07
N LEU A 190 -12.32 20.67 -8.30
CA LEU A 190 -12.49 22.12 -8.42
C LEU A 190 -12.52 22.49 -9.91
N LEU A 191 -13.46 23.33 -10.31
CA LEU A 191 -13.62 23.85 -11.66
C LEU A 191 -14.26 25.24 -11.61
N ARG A 192 -13.43 26.29 -11.66
CA ARG A 192 -13.89 27.68 -11.65
C ARG A 192 -14.10 28.19 -13.08
N LYS A 193 -15.12 29.01 -13.27
CA LYS A 193 -15.39 29.69 -14.54
C LYS A 193 -14.42 30.85 -14.75
N ASP A 194 -13.99 31.02 -16.00
CA ASP A 194 -13.20 32.17 -16.41
C ASP A 194 -14.08 33.43 -16.54
N PHE A 195 -13.45 34.61 -16.47
CA PHE A 195 -14.11 35.92 -16.44
C PHE A 195 -15.13 36.18 -17.57
N ASN A 196 -14.90 35.60 -18.76
CA ASN A 196 -15.72 35.91 -19.95
C ASN A 196 -17.08 35.19 -19.95
N ASP A 197 -17.20 34.09 -19.22
CA ASP A 197 -18.32 33.14 -19.31
C ASP A 197 -19.19 33.14 -18.03
N GLY A 198 -18.92 34.03 -17.08
CA GLY A 198 -19.68 34.20 -15.83
C GLY A 198 -20.09 35.65 -15.57
N ASP A 199 -21.30 35.85 -15.03
CA ASP A 199 -21.64 37.11 -14.35
C ASP A 199 -20.93 37.12 -13.00
N LEU A 200 -20.12 38.16 -12.76
CA LEU A 200 -19.39 38.40 -11.51
C LEU A 200 -20.30 38.50 -10.27
N ASN A 201 -21.61 38.62 -10.46
CA ASN A 201 -22.61 38.76 -9.41
C ASN A 201 -23.49 37.49 -9.25
N ILE A 202 -23.13 36.38 -9.91
CA ILE A 202 -23.82 35.09 -9.81
C ILE A 202 -22.86 33.98 -9.33
N PHE A 203 -23.10 33.50 -8.11
CA PHE A 203 -22.55 32.24 -7.61
C PHE A 203 -22.93 31.07 -8.53
N SER A 204 -22.02 30.12 -8.75
CA SER A 204 -22.37 28.88 -9.45
C SER A 204 -21.43 27.71 -9.10
N PRO A 205 -21.86 26.44 -9.32
CA PRO A 205 -21.11 25.26 -8.90
C PRO A 205 -19.66 25.26 -9.37
N ALA A 206 -18.74 25.12 -8.42
CA ALA A 206 -17.31 25.23 -8.65
C ALA A 206 -16.47 24.19 -7.89
N GLU A 207 -16.97 23.59 -6.81
CA GLU A 207 -16.36 22.38 -6.21
C GLU A 207 -17.39 21.25 -6.05
N TRP A 208 -16.98 20.03 -6.42
CA TRP A 208 -17.71 18.78 -6.18
C TRP A 208 -16.86 17.89 -5.28
N ARG A 209 -17.35 17.60 -4.08
CA ARG A 209 -16.60 16.94 -3.00
C ARG A 209 -17.23 15.59 -2.66
N TRP A 210 -16.72 14.51 -3.26
CA TRP A 210 -17.17 13.15 -2.99
C TRP A 210 -16.46 12.59 -1.75
N LYS A 211 -17.19 12.36 -0.66
CA LYS A 211 -16.69 11.65 0.52
C LYS A 211 -16.76 10.15 0.26
N ILE A 212 -15.62 9.51 -0.01
CA ILE A 212 -15.53 8.11 -0.45
C ILE A 212 -14.37 7.37 0.24
N PRO A 213 -14.56 6.13 0.73
CA PRO A 213 -13.51 5.39 1.43
C PRO A 213 -12.33 4.99 0.52
N GLN A 214 -12.56 4.83 -0.79
CA GLN A 214 -11.58 4.36 -1.77
C GLN A 214 -10.34 5.27 -1.94
N VAL A 215 -10.39 6.52 -1.47
CA VAL A 215 -9.20 7.41 -1.43
C VAL A 215 -8.47 7.36 -0.08
N CYS A 216 -8.78 6.38 0.78
CA CYS A 216 -8.23 6.25 2.13
C CYS A 216 -7.99 4.79 2.60
N ASP A 217 -8.29 3.77 1.79
CA ASP A 217 -8.06 2.36 2.12
C ASP A 217 -6.72 1.79 1.61
N ASN A 218 -5.97 2.58 0.83
CA ASN A 218 -4.68 2.21 0.23
C ASN A 218 -4.77 1.00 -0.73
N GLU A 219 -5.93 0.80 -1.36
CA GLU A 219 -6.13 -0.14 -2.46
C GLU A 219 -6.10 0.58 -3.82
N TRP A 220 -6.11 -0.18 -4.92
CA TRP A 220 -6.06 0.36 -6.28
C TRP A 220 -7.48 0.60 -6.83
N HIS A 221 -7.80 1.86 -7.16
CA HIS A 221 -9.12 2.25 -7.66
C HIS A 221 -9.02 3.08 -8.94
N HIS A 222 -9.95 2.82 -9.88
CA HIS A 222 -10.07 3.55 -11.14
C HIS A 222 -11.26 4.51 -11.09
N TYR A 223 -10.95 5.79 -11.25
CA TYR A 223 -11.91 6.88 -11.25
C TYR A 223 -12.13 7.40 -12.66
N THR A 224 -13.39 7.73 -12.98
CA THR A 224 -13.70 8.57 -14.14
C THR A 224 -14.65 9.67 -13.72
N ILE A 225 -14.30 10.91 -14.00
CA ILE A 225 -15.13 12.09 -13.77
C ILE A 225 -15.54 12.60 -15.16
N ASN A 226 -16.83 12.52 -15.48
CA ASN A 226 -17.41 13.16 -16.65
C ASN A 226 -17.99 14.52 -16.24
N VAL A 227 -17.60 15.59 -16.93
CA VAL A 227 -18.09 16.96 -16.72
C VAL A 227 -18.84 17.42 -17.96
N ASP A 228 -20.11 17.77 -17.79
CA ASP A 228 -21.01 18.33 -18.80
C ASP A 228 -21.95 19.31 -18.09
N LEU A 229 -21.43 20.50 -17.76
CA LEU A 229 -22.02 21.39 -16.75
C LEU A 229 -23.48 21.78 -17.07
N PRO A 230 -24.39 21.76 -16.08
CA PRO A 230 -24.13 21.66 -14.62
C PRO A 230 -23.95 20.22 -14.10
N LYS A 231 -23.95 19.20 -14.96
CA LYS A 231 -23.86 17.80 -14.55
C LYS A 231 -22.40 17.37 -14.39
N VAL A 232 -22.09 16.70 -13.28
CA VAL A 232 -20.82 16.01 -13.07
C VAL A 232 -21.10 14.60 -12.56
N ASP A 233 -20.65 13.59 -13.29
CA ASP A 233 -20.78 12.18 -12.92
C ASP A 233 -19.42 11.61 -12.50
N LEU A 234 -19.32 11.10 -11.27
CA LEU A 234 -18.22 10.24 -10.84
C LEU A 234 -18.55 8.77 -11.15
N TYR A 235 -17.55 8.02 -11.59
CA TYR A 235 -17.56 6.56 -11.68
C TYR A 235 -16.37 6.03 -10.89
N ILE A 236 -16.59 4.95 -10.12
CA ILE A 236 -15.58 4.24 -9.34
C ILE A 236 -15.61 2.78 -9.81
N ASP A 237 -14.48 2.27 -10.29
CA ASP A 237 -14.32 0.90 -10.80
C ASP A 237 -15.38 0.47 -11.83
N GLY A 238 -15.83 1.44 -12.64
CA GLY A 238 -16.78 1.27 -13.73
C GLY A 238 -18.25 1.45 -13.33
N ILE A 239 -18.54 1.53 -12.02
CA ILE A 239 -19.87 1.76 -11.46
C ILE A 239 -20.06 3.28 -11.29
N ARG A 240 -21.20 3.83 -11.73
CA ARG A 240 -21.55 5.24 -11.50
C ARG A 240 -21.82 5.45 -10.02
N PHE A 241 -21.21 6.47 -9.42
CA PHE A 241 -21.51 6.89 -8.06
C PHE A 241 -22.94 7.42 -7.98
N GLU A 242 -23.74 6.90 -7.05
CA GLU A 242 -25.10 7.36 -6.80
C GLU A 242 -25.10 8.44 -5.72
N SER A 243 -25.52 9.65 -6.08
CA SER A 243 -25.56 10.76 -5.14
C SER A 243 -26.67 10.56 -4.10
N ASN A 244 -26.35 10.59 -2.81
CA ASN A 244 -27.36 10.67 -1.76
C ASN A 244 -27.70 12.13 -1.44
N VAL A 245 -28.98 12.37 -1.17
CA VAL A 245 -29.53 13.66 -0.75
C VAL A 245 -30.33 13.39 0.53
N GLU A 246 -29.60 13.12 1.61
CA GLU A 246 -30.15 13.06 2.97
C GLU A 246 -30.15 14.49 3.55
N ASP A 247 -31.19 14.85 4.30
CA ASP A 247 -31.62 16.24 4.60
C ASP A 247 -30.61 17.17 5.32
N ARG A 248 -29.38 16.72 5.57
CA ARG A 248 -28.29 17.52 6.16
C ARG A 248 -26.92 17.39 5.48
N HIS A 249 -26.68 16.34 4.70
CA HIS A 249 -25.38 16.08 4.07
C HIS A 249 -25.56 15.39 2.71
N SER A 250 -25.46 16.16 1.62
CA SER A 250 -25.34 15.59 0.27
C SER A 250 -23.97 15.00 0.02
N ASN A 251 -23.90 13.95 -0.80
CA ASN A 251 -22.65 13.42 -1.36
C ASN A 251 -22.84 13.26 -2.88
N PRO A 252 -22.08 13.96 -3.74
CA PRO A 252 -21.09 14.97 -3.40
C PRO A 252 -21.70 16.18 -2.68
N GLU A 253 -20.91 16.72 -1.76
CA GLU A 253 -21.05 18.08 -1.24
C GLU A 253 -20.67 19.02 -2.41
N VAL A 254 -21.61 19.82 -2.91
CA VAL A 254 -21.38 20.77 -4.02
C VAL A 254 -21.34 22.18 -3.45
N ILE A 255 -20.31 22.94 -3.82
CA ILE A 255 -20.12 24.33 -3.40
C ILE A 255 -20.07 25.24 -4.61
N ASP A 256 -20.84 26.32 -4.53
CA ASP A 256 -20.82 27.42 -5.47
C ASP A 256 -19.71 28.41 -5.11
N ASP A 257 -19.01 28.94 -6.12
CA ASP A 257 -17.97 29.96 -5.96
C ASP A 257 -18.17 31.07 -7.00
N TRP A 258 -17.42 32.16 -6.85
CA TRP A 258 -17.38 33.26 -7.80
C TRP A 258 -16.58 32.88 -9.07
N PRO A 259 -16.96 33.40 -10.26
CA PRO A 259 -16.09 33.35 -11.44
C PRO A 259 -14.75 34.05 -11.19
N LEU A 260 -13.68 33.57 -11.81
CA LEU A 260 -12.35 34.16 -11.68
C LEU A 260 -12.34 35.60 -12.24
N HIS A 261 -11.84 36.54 -11.44
CA HIS A 261 -11.66 37.93 -11.88
C HIS A 261 -10.70 38.06 -13.08
N ALA A 262 -10.91 39.10 -13.91
CA ALA A 262 -10.13 39.34 -15.12
C ALA A 262 -8.62 39.49 -14.84
N ALA A 263 -7.83 38.56 -15.34
CA ALA A 263 -6.37 38.60 -15.25
C ALA A 263 -5.73 38.84 -16.62
N HIS A 264 -5.46 40.10 -16.95
CA HIS A 264 -4.86 40.44 -18.25
C HIS A 264 -3.41 39.96 -18.36
N GLY A 265 -3.14 39.16 -19.39
CA GLY A 265 -1.80 38.65 -19.67
C GLY A 265 -1.30 37.67 -18.61
N ILE A 266 -2.16 36.74 -18.19
CA ILE A 266 -1.83 35.50 -17.48
C ILE A 266 -2.41 34.35 -18.31
N ASN A 267 -1.71 33.22 -18.44
CA ASN A 267 -2.25 31.99 -19.03
C ASN A 267 -2.31 30.90 -17.98
N THR A 268 -2.76 29.70 -18.35
CA THR A 268 -2.70 28.52 -17.49
C THR A 268 -1.50 27.61 -17.79
N THR A 269 -1.10 26.86 -16.77
CA THR A 269 -0.15 25.75 -16.80
C THR A 269 -0.84 24.52 -16.23
N LEU A 270 -0.87 23.43 -17.01
CA LEU A 270 -1.38 22.13 -16.57
C LEU A 270 -0.23 21.31 -15.94
N ALA A 271 -0.47 20.72 -14.78
CA ALA A 271 0.46 19.87 -14.06
C ALA A 271 -0.23 18.59 -13.55
N ILE A 272 0.57 17.56 -13.29
CA ILE A 272 0.15 16.25 -12.78
C ILE A 272 0.99 15.83 -11.58
N GLY A 273 0.39 15.11 -10.63
CA GLY A 273 0.99 14.70 -9.36
C GLY A 273 1.24 15.83 -8.35
N ALA A 274 1.10 17.09 -8.77
CA ALA A 274 1.21 18.31 -7.97
C ALA A 274 0.50 19.48 -8.69
N CYS A 275 0.33 20.61 -8.00
CA CYS A 275 -0.16 21.85 -8.63
C CYS A 275 0.96 22.90 -8.81
N TYR A 276 0.92 23.62 -9.93
CA TYR A 276 1.85 24.72 -10.21
C TYR A 276 1.44 26.01 -9.48
N GLN A 277 2.42 26.82 -9.08
CA GLN A 277 2.24 28.05 -8.31
C GLN A 277 2.95 29.20 -9.04
N GLY A 278 2.21 29.94 -9.86
CA GLY A 278 2.74 30.98 -10.73
C GLY A 278 3.41 32.17 -10.02
N SER A 279 3.08 32.46 -8.77
CA SER A 279 3.78 33.49 -7.99
C SER A 279 5.15 33.03 -7.47
N GLU A 280 5.36 31.72 -7.34
CA GLU A 280 6.58 31.09 -6.79
C GLU A 280 7.40 30.32 -7.83
N ASN A 281 6.91 30.19 -9.07
CA ASN A 281 7.55 29.49 -10.19
C ASN A 281 7.97 28.03 -9.84
N ARG A 282 7.10 27.30 -9.14
CA ARG A 282 7.36 25.92 -8.70
C ARG A 282 6.09 25.09 -8.54
N LEU A 283 6.26 23.77 -8.40
CA LEU A 283 5.19 22.86 -7.97
C LEU A 283 5.07 22.86 -6.43
N LYS A 284 3.86 22.64 -5.93
CA LYS A 284 3.48 22.38 -4.52
C LYS A 284 2.27 21.44 -4.47
N HIS A 285 1.90 21.03 -3.25
CA HIS A 285 0.64 20.31 -3.00
C HIS A 285 0.57 18.97 -3.76
N GLY A 286 1.68 18.22 -3.71
CA GLY A 286 1.86 16.95 -4.42
C GLY A 286 1.05 15.81 -3.81
N PHE A 287 0.94 14.71 -4.56
CA PHE A 287 0.22 13.50 -4.20
C PHE A 287 1.11 12.50 -3.46
N SER A 288 0.61 11.89 -2.37
CA SER A 288 1.24 10.73 -1.71
C SER A 288 0.62 9.41 -2.21
N GLY A 289 1.39 8.63 -2.97
CA GLY A 289 0.96 7.30 -3.42
C GLY A 289 1.40 6.96 -4.84
N ASP A 290 0.67 6.05 -5.47
CA ASP A 290 0.99 5.52 -6.78
C ASP A 290 -0.10 5.86 -7.79
N ILE A 291 0.28 6.27 -9.01
CA ILE A 291 -0.66 6.56 -10.10
C ILE A 291 -0.23 5.76 -11.34
N ALA A 292 -1.17 5.01 -11.92
CA ALA A 292 -0.94 4.19 -13.10
C ALA A 292 -1.25 4.93 -14.41
N GLU A 293 -2.31 5.74 -14.40
CA GLU A 293 -2.73 6.54 -15.55
C GLU A 293 -3.38 7.86 -15.10
N ILE A 294 -3.17 8.91 -15.90
CA ILE A 294 -3.94 10.16 -15.84
C ILE A 294 -4.25 10.53 -17.29
N LYS A 295 -5.52 10.46 -17.69
CA LYS A 295 -5.94 10.69 -19.07
C LYS A 295 -7.08 11.70 -19.12
N LEU A 296 -7.09 12.54 -20.15
CA LEU A 296 -7.95 13.71 -20.26
C LEU A 296 -8.61 13.78 -21.65
N SER A 297 -9.94 13.73 -21.72
CA SER A 297 -10.67 13.98 -22.97
C SER A 297 -11.20 15.41 -23.02
N THR A 298 -10.84 16.15 -24.07
CA THR A 298 -11.30 17.54 -24.25
C THR A 298 -12.51 17.60 -25.18
N ARG A 299 -13.51 18.43 -24.85
CA ARG A 299 -14.71 18.71 -25.67
C ARG A 299 -15.66 17.53 -25.89
N LYS A 300 -15.39 16.37 -25.27
CA LYS A 300 -16.21 15.14 -25.29
C LYS A 300 -16.12 14.43 -23.93
N VAL A 301 -17.25 13.88 -23.46
CA VAL A 301 -17.30 12.97 -22.30
C VAL A 301 -17.27 11.49 -22.71
N LEU A 302 -16.77 10.62 -21.84
CA LEU A 302 -16.74 9.18 -22.06
C LEU A 302 -18.12 8.53 -21.87
N THR A 303 -18.52 7.69 -22.85
CA THR A 303 -19.74 6.90 -22.75
C THR A 303 -19.60 5.77 -21.70
N ALA A 304 -20.72 5.33 -21.12
CA ALA A 304 -20.71 4.21 -20.17
C ALA A 304 -20.09 2.92 -20.73
N SER A 305 -20.12 2.72 -22.06
CA SER A 305 -19.39 1.66 -22.76
C SER A 305 -17.88 1.84 -22.71
N GLN A 306 -17.36 3.05 -22.97
CA GLN A 306 -15.92 3.36 -22.87
C GLN A 306 -15.42 3.27 -21.43
N ILE A 307 -16.22 3.71 -20.44
CA ILE A 307 -15.86 3.64 -19.02
C ILE A 307 -15.71 2.17 -18.57
N ARG A 308 -16.72 1.32 -18.83
CA ARG A 308 -16.62 -0.12 -18.55
C ARG A 308 -15.44 -0.77 -19.27
N CYS A 309 -15.25 -0.41 -20.54
CA CYS A 309 -14.15 -0.89 -21.38
C CYS A 309 -12.74 -0.52 -20.85
N GLY A 310 -12.62 0.59 -20.12
CA GLY A 310 -11.42 0.90 -19.34
C GLY A 310 -11.22 -0.04 -18.15
N THR A 311 -12.28 -0.33 -17.40
CA THR A 311 -12.24 -1.07 -16.13
C THR A 311 -12.33 -2.59 -16.22
N ASP A 312 -12.88 -3.12 -17.31
CA ASP A 312 -13.11 -4.55 -17.50
C ASP A 312 -11.79 -5.35 -17.49
N CYS A 313 -11.68 -6.31 -16.58
CA CYS A 313 -10.61 -7.30 -16.60
C CYS A 313 -10.67 -8.11 -17.91
N ALA A 314 -9.55 -8.29 -18.59
CA ALA A 314 -9.43 -9.25 -19.69
C ALA A 314 -9.45 -10.70 -19.16
N GLU A 315 -8.94 -10.88 -17.94
CA GLU A 315 -8.95 -12.10 -17.15
C GLU A 315 -10.30 -12.33 -16.44
N LYS A 316 -10.99 -13.43 -16.74
CA LYS A 316 -12.34 -13.75 -16.21
C LYS A 316 -12.52 -15.26 -15.95
N LEU A 317 -13.37 -15.58 -14.96
CA LEU A 317 -14.04 -16.88 -14.87
C LEU A 317 -15.28 -16.87 -15.76
N LEU A 318 -15.54 -17.97 -16.46
CA LEU A 318 -16.76 -18.17 -17.24
C LEU A 318 -17.71 -19.10 -16.47
N PRO A 319 -18.95 -18.66 -16.18
CA PRO A 319 -19.95 -19.51 -15.54
C PRO A 319 -20.47 -20.59 -16.50
N PRO A 320 -21.10 -21.66 -15.98
CA PRO A 320 -21.85 -22.62 -16.78
C PRO A 320 -22.95 -21.92 -17.58
N ALA A 321 -23.21 -22.39 -18.80
CA ALA A 321 -24.29 -21.86 -19.62
C ALA A 321 -25.67 -22.30 -19.11
N ASP A 322 -26.68 -21.43 -19.26
CA ASP A 322 -28.02 -21.58 -18.67
C ASP A 322 -28.73 -22.91 -19.01
N HIS A 323 -28.38 -23.55 -20.13
CA HIS A 323 -28.97 -24.84 -20.52
C HIS A 323 -28.52 -26.04 -19.65
N TYR A 324 -27.57 -25.84 -18.73
CA TYR A 324 -27.22 -26.81 -17.69
C TYR A 324 -27.98 -26.61 -16.38
N LEU A 325 -28.79 -25.54 -16.24
CA LEU A 325 -29.59 -25.29 -15.05
C LEU A 325 -30.84 -26.19 -15.02
N GLU A 326 -31.03 -26.90 -13.91
CA GLU A 326 -32.32 -27.46 -13.53
C GLU A 326 -33.14 -26.48 -12.66
N PRO A 327 -34.45 -26.72 -12.46
CA PRO A 327 -35.24 -25.99 -11.48
C PRO A 327 -34.59 -25.95 -10.08
N GLU A 328 -34.90 -24.91 -9.31
CA GLU A 328 -34.39 -24.66 -7.96
C GLU A 328 -32.87 -24.39 -7.85
N GLN A 329 -32.13 -24.41 -8.96
CA GLN A 329 -30.71 -24.04 -8.99
C GLN A 329 -30.51 -22.54 -9.23
N GLN A 330 -29.39 -22.01 -8.71
CA GLN A 330 -28.95 -20.64 -8.97
C GLN A 330 -27.45 -20.61 -9.29
N ILE A 331 -27.08 -19.82 -10.30
CA ILE A 331 -25.70 -19.41 -10.56
C ILE A 331 -25.63 -17.90 -10.41
N GLN A 332 -24.71 -17.41 -9.59
CA GLN A 332 -24.46 -15.99 -9.37
C GLN A 332 -22.99 -15.69 -9.64
N SER A 333 -22.72 -14.69 -10.49
CA SER A 333 -21.36 -14.20 -10.76
C SER A 333 -21.25 -12.73 -10.35
N ASN A 334 -20.10 -12.29 -9.84
CA ASN A 334 -19.89 -10.87 -9.54
C ASN A 334 -19.53 -10.06 -10.79
N THR A 335 -19.64 -8.73 -10.70
CA THR A 335 -19.36 -7.79 -11.80
C THR A 335 -17.96 -7.94 -12.40
N GLN A 336 -16.95 -8.22 -11.58
CA GLN A 336 -15.57 -8.46 -12.02
C GLN A 336 -15.35 -9.84 -12.66
N MET A 337 -16.35 -10.72 -12.65
CA MET A 337 -16.27 -12.11 -13.14
C MET A 337 -15.10 -12.92 -12.53
N ASN A 338 -14.65 -12.58 -11.31
CA ASN A 338 -13.61 -13.30 -10.58
C ASN A 338 -14.16 -14.17 -9.44
N LYS A 339 -15.47 -14.13 -9.19
CA LYS A 339 -16.18 -15.03 -8.27
C LYS A 339 -17.48 -15.56 -8.87
N ILE A 340 -17.64 -16.87 -8.82
CA ILE A 340 -18.88 -17.60 -9.15
C ILE A 340 -19.39 -18.30 -7.88
N ILE A 341 -20.71 -18.30 -7.68
CA ILE A 341 -21.44 -19.06 -6.66
C ILE A 341 -22.47 -19.92 -7.38
N ILE A 342 -22.59 -21.17 -6.98
CA ILE A 342 -23.55 -22.15 -7.51
C ILE A 342 -24.29 -22.75 -6.31
N GLU A 343 -25.62 -22.72 -6.36
CA GLU A 343 -26.49 -23.20 -5.30
C GLU A 343 -27.58 -24.13 -5.87
N GLY A 344 -27.92 -25.18 -5.12
CA GLY A 344 -28.95 -26.15 -5.49
C GLY A 344 -28.93 -27.41 -4.64
N SER A 345 -29.92 -28.27 -4.82
CA SER A 345 -30.16 -29.45 -3.95
C SER A 345 -29.49 -30.74 -4.44
N ASN A 346 -29.45 -30.97 -5.75
CA ASN A 346 -28.91 -32.21 -6.33
C ASN A 346 -27.37 -32.19 -6.43
N LYS A 347 -26.71 -33.02 -5.61
CA LYS A 347 -25.25 -33.24 -5.59
C LYS A 347 -24.65 -33.40 -6.99
N THR A 348 -25.20 -34.31 -7.80
CA THR A 348 -24.66 -34.68 -9.11
C THR A 348 -24.66 -33.50 -10.08
N ASN A 349 -25.61 -32.58 -9.93
CA ASN A 349 -25.79 -31.48 -10.85
C ASN A 349 -24.93 -30.28 -10.43
N ILE A 350 -24.71 -30.09 -9.12
CA ILE A 350 -23.65 -29.19 -8.62
C ILE A 350 -22.27 -29.66 -9.10
N GLU A 351 -22.00 -30.98 -9.13
CA GLU A 351 -20.76 -31.51 -9.71
C GLU A 351 -20.64 -31.17 -11.21
N GLN A 352 -21.69 -31.43 -12.01
CA GLN A 352 -21.71 -31.09 -13.44
C GLN A 352 -21.51 -29.58 -13.70
N LEU A 353 -22.21 -28.72 -12.95
CA LEU A 353 -22.06 -27.27 -13.08
C LEU A 353 -20.64 -26.82 -12.70
N LEU A 354 -20.05 -27.34 -11.62
CA LEU A 354 -18.66 -27.04 -11.27
C LEU A 354 -17.68 -27.49 -12.38
N GLN A 355 -17.92 -28.62 -13.05
CA GLN A 355 -17.11 -29.09 -14.18
C GLN A 355 -17.17 -28.16 -15.41
N GLN A 356 -18.26 -27.41 -15.59
CA GLN A 356 -18.42 -26.45 -16.69
C GLN A 356 -17.76 -25.09 -16.43
N ILE A 357 -17.27 -24.79 -15.21
CA ILE A 357 -16.56 -23.54 -14.95
C ILE A 357 -15.22 -23.53 -15.69
N GLN A 358 -14.99 -22.44 -16.43
CA GLN A 358 -13.78 -22.23 -17.22
C GLN A 358 -13.09 -20.91 -16.82
N TYR A 359 -11.83 -20.77 -17.25
CA TYR A 359 -11.05 -19.54 -17.16
C TYR A 359 -10.66 -19.06 -18.55
N ILE A 360 -10.59 -17.75 -18.74
CA ILE A 360 -10.09 -17.10 -19.94
C ILE A 360 -9.31 -15.84 -19.59
N ASN A 361 -8.32 -15.49 -20.40
CA ASN A 361 -7.75 -14.15 -20.43
C ASN A 361 -7.71 -13.67 -21.88
N SER A 362 -8.48 -12.61 -22.19
CA SER A 362 -8.68 -12.11 -23.56
C SER A 362 -7.62 -11.10 -24.03
N LYS A 363 -6.63 -10.79 -23.18
CA LYS A 363 -5.49 -9.92 -23.51
C LYS A 363 -4.59 -10.64 -24.53
N GLU A 364 -4.08 -9.92 -25.52
CA GLU A 364 -3.18 -10.49 -26.55
C GLU A 364 -1.84 -10.97 -25.96
N SER A 365 -1.40 -10.34 -24.87
CA SER A 365 -0.25 -10.77 -24.07
C SER A 365 -0.60 -10.72 -22.58
N PRO A 366 -1.21 -11.81 -22.05
CA PRO A 366 -1.52 -11.96 -20.64
C PRO A 366 -0.32 -11.78 -19.71
N THR A 367 -0.55 -11.15 -18.56
CA THR A 367 0.43 -11.03 -17.48
C THR A 367 0.81 -12.43 -16.97
N ILE A 368 2.00 -12.90 -17.33
CA ILE A 368 2.57 -14.19 -16.93
C ILE A 368 2.62 -14.30 -15.40
N GLY A 369 2.17 -15.42 -14.84
CA GLY A 369 2.18 -15.61 -13.38
C GLY A 369 1.12 -16.56 -12.84
N ARG A 370 1.31 -16.94 -11.57
CA ARG A 370 0.39 -17.80 -10.82
C ARG A 370 -0.92 -17.08 -10.48
N ARG A 371 -2.07 -17.74 -10.65
CA ARG A 371 -3.40 -17.24 -10.27
C ARG A 371 -4.05 -18.23 -9.31
N ASN A 372 -4.16 -17.88 -8.03
CA ASN A 372 -4.77 -18.78 -7.05
C ASN A 372 -6.29 -18.82 -7.25
N ILE A 373 -6.89 -20.01 -7.21
CA ILE A 373 -8.34 -20.21 -7.19
C ILE A 373 -8.69 -20.93 -5.89
N GLN A 374 -9.71 -20.42 -5.21
CA GLN A 374 -10.22 -20.99 -3.97
C GLN A 374 -11.63 -21.54 -4.19
N VAL A 375 -11.85 -22.81 -3.87
CA VAL A 375 -13.14 -23.49 -3.90
C VAL A 375 -13.62 -23.70 -2.46
N MET A 376 -14.80 -23.14 -2.15
CA MET A 376 -15.45 -23.24 -0.84
C MET A 376 -16.85 -23.82 -1.01
N THR A 377 -17.10 -25.00 -0.45
CA THR A 377 -18.42 -25.64 -0.45
C THR A 377 -19.00 -25.68 0.96
N THR A 378 -20.26 -25.28 1.09
CA THR A 378 -21.08 -25.37 2.30
C THR A 378 -22.30 -26.23 1.99
N VAL A 379 -22.66 -27.11 2.91
CA VAL A 379 -23.84 -27.97 2.81
C VAL A 379 -24.74 -27.71 4.01
N SER A 380 -25.95 -27.25 3.73
CA SER A 380 -27.00 -26.96 4.70
C SER A 380 -28.09 -28.02 4.59
N CYS A 381 -28.63 -28.48 5.71
CA CYS A 381 -29.80 -29.35 5.73
C CYS A 381 -30.80 -28.81 6.78
N PRO A 382 -32.12 -29.00 6.57
CA PRO A 382 -33.15 -28.51 7.47
C PRO A 382 -32.88 -28.84 8.94
N ASN A 383 -33.17 -27.87 9.81
CA ASN A 383 -33.01 -27.98 11.27
C ASN A 383 -31.59 -28.33 11.77
N LYS A 384 -30.55 -28.23 10.92
CA LYS A 384 -29.16 -28.58 11.25
C LYS A 384 -28.21 -27.43 10.94
N LYS A 385 -27.11 -27.36 11.69
CA LYS A 385 -26.04 -26.37 11.44
C LYS A 385 -25.39 -26.65 10.08
N ALA A 386 -25.23 -25.61 9.26
CA ALA A 386 -24.51 -25.70 8.00
C ALA A 386 -23.08 -26.25 8.19
N ILE A 387 -22.70 -27.22 7.36
CA ILE A 387 -21.42 -27.91 7.37
C ILE A 387 -20.58 -27.33 6.23
N ARG A 388 -19.51 -26.60 6.57
CA ARG A 388 -18.51 -26.14 5.61
C ARG A 388 -17.47 -27.23 5.39
N LEU A 389 -17.28 -27.64 4.14
CA LEU A 389 -16.25 -28.61 3.75
C LEU A 389 -14.85 -27.96 3.81
N PRO A 390 -13.77 -28.75 3.86
CA PRO A 390 -12.40 -28.27 3.64
C PRO A 390 -12.32 -27.39 2.39
N THR A 391 -11.65 -26.25 2.53
CA THR A 391 -11.47 -25.30 1.43
C THR A 391 -10.32 -25.77 0.55
N ILE A 392 -10.54 -25.86 -0.76
CA ILE A 392 -9.52 -26.28 -1.71
C ILE A 392 -8.90 -25.05 -2.35
N ASP A 393 -7.59 -24.92 -2.24
CA ASP A 393 -6.81 -23.93 -2.98
C ASP A 393 -6.05 -24.63 -4.11
N THR A 394 -6.23 -24.15 -5.34
CA THR A 394 -5.53 -24.58 -6.57
C THR A 394 -4.96 -23.34 -7.28
N TYR A 395 -4.23 -23.51 -8.38
CA TYR A 395 -3.78 -22.36 -9.17
C TYR A 395 -3.69 -22.61 -10.67
N ILE A 396 -3.93 -21.54 -11.43
CA ILE A 396 -3.58 -21.46 -12.84
C ILE A 396 -2.15 -20.93 -12.96
N MET A 397 -1.37 -21.47 -13.88
CA MET A 397 -0.06 -20.98 -14.27
C MET A 397 -0.16 -20.35 -15.66
N VAL A 398 -0.28 -19.03 -15.73
CA VAL A 398 -0.26 -18.28 -17.00
C VAL A 398 1.19 -18.25 -17.50
N SER A 399 1.44 -18.78 -18.69
CA SER A 399 2.77 -19.06 -19.26
C SER A 399 2.89 -18.52 -20.69
N SER A 400 4.10 -18.30 -21.21
CA SER A 400 4.28 -17.82 -22.59
C SER A 400 4.21 -18.94 -23.63
N ALA A 401 3.73 -18.62 -24.84
CA ALA A 401 3.59 -19.57 -25.94
C ALA A 401 4.88 -20.34 -26.34
N GLY A 402 6.06 -19.83 -25.98
CA GLY A 402 7.35 -20.46 -26.26
C GLY A 402 7.90 -21.37 -25.14
N SER A 403 7.16 -21.58 -24.04
CA SER A 403 7.68 -22.23 -22.82
C SER A 403 7.37 -23.73 -22.68
N SER A 404 6.68 -24.35 -23.65
CA SER A 404 6.29 -25.77 -23.64
C SER A 404 7.42 -26.71 -24.07
N LEU A 405 8.40 -26.94 -23.20
CA LEU A 405 9.40 -28.00 -23.38
C LEU A 405 8.74 -29.39 -23.32
N SER A 406 8.39 -29.94 -24.48
CA SER A 406 8.07 -31.36 -24.63
C SER A 406 9.37 -32.19 -24.62
N GLY A 407 9.42 -33.21 -23.77
CA GLY A 407 10.57 -34.11 -23.69
C GLY A 407 10.70 -34.98 -24.93
N GLY A 408 11.52 -34.56 -25.90
CA GLY A 408 11.71 -35.23 -27.19
C GLY A 408 13.19 -35.44 -27.53
N SER A 409 13.64 -36.68 -27.50
CA SER A 409 15.03 -37.09 -27.77
C SER A 409 15.55 -36.62 -29.14
N MET A 410 16.69 -35.92 -29.15
CA MET A 410 17.61 -35.84 -30.29
C MET A 410 19.06 -36.03 -29.82
N LEU A 411 19.60 -37.21 -30.08
CA LEU A 411 21.01 -37.56 -29.83
C LEU A 411 21.87 -37.12 -31.02
N ALA A 412 22.75 -36.13 -30.84
CA ALA A 412 23.74 -35.73 -31.84
C ALA A 412 25.12 -35.52 -31.19
N SER A 413 26.06 -36.41 -31.48
CA SER A 413 27.41 -36.40 -30.88
C SER A 413 28.35 -35.43 -31.58
N ALA A 414 29.08 -34.62 -30.81
CA ALA A 414 30.21 -33.81 -31.30
C ALA A 414 31.34 -33.75 -30.25
N THR A 415 32.19 -34.77 -30.21
CA THR A 415 33.36 -34.83 -29.32
C THR A 415 34.59 -34.17 -29.96
N SER A 416 35.06 -33.04 -29.44
CA SER A 416 36.48 -32.64 -29.55
C SER A 416 36.90 -31.49 -28.60
N SER A 417 37.59 -31.89 -27.52
CA SER A 417 38.81 -31.25 -26.98
C SER A 417 39.04 -29.72 -27.13
N SER A 418 38.77 -29.00 -26.03
CA SER A 418 39.73 -28.09 -25.35
C SER A 418 40.51 -27.02 -26.14
N SER A 419 40.01 -25.78 -26.14
CA SER A 419 40.83 -24.55 -26.03
C SER A 419 39.99 -23.30 -25.72
N SER A 420 39.18 -23.32 -24.65
CA SER A 420 38.17 -22.30 -24.31
C SER A 420 38.71 -20.98 -23.75
N SER A 421 40.00 -20.67 -23.93
CA SER A 421 40.63 -19.39 -23.56
C SER A 421 40.77 -18.40 -24.73
N GLY A 422 40.51 -18.83 -25.97
CA GLY A 422 40.69 -18.01 -27.17
C GLY A 422 39.52 -17.10 -27.56
N LEU A 423 38.32 -17.30 -26.99
CA LEU A 423 37.11 -16.58 -27.42
C LEU A 423 36.87 -15.28 -26.65
N TYR A 424 37.02 -15.29 -25.32
CA TYR A 424 36.81 -14.11 -24.45
C TYR A 424 37.76 -12.96 -24.80
N ASN A 425 39.06 -13.22 -24.96
CA ASN A 425 40.05 -12.20 -25.32
C ASN A 425 39.84 -11.57 -26.71
N LYS A 426 38.94 -12.12 -27.55
CA LYS A 426 38.60 -11.58 -28.87
C LYS A 426 37.37 -10.67 -28.87
N ILE A 427 36.70 -10.53 -27.73
CA ILE A 427 35.54 -9.65 -27.54
C ILE A 427 35.98 -8.28 -26.99
N LEU A 428 37.09 -8.21 -26.26
CA LEU A 428 37.57 -6.99 -25.58
C LEU A 428 38.66 -6.19 -26.33
N VAL A 429 38.98 -6.54 -27.58
CA VAL A 429 40.02 -5.85 -28.38
C VAL A 429 39.51 -5.50 -29.78
N ASP A 430 39.88 -4.31 -30.26
CA ASP A 430 39.67 -3.75 -31.60
C ASP A 430 38.25 -3.37 -32.09
N LYS A 431 37.19 -3.45 -31.25
CA LYS A 431 35.93 -2.72 -31.54
C LYS A 431 35.03 -2.50 -30.31
N PRO A 432 34.37 -1.33 -30.16
CA PRO A 432 33.24 -1.20 -29.25
C PRO A 432 32.10 -2.10 -29.72
N LEU A 433 31.57 -2.92 -28.80
CA LEU A 433 30.38 -3.73 -29.07
C LEU A 433 29.16 -2.84 -29.29
N ALA A 434 28.30 -3.22 -30.23
CA ALA A 434 26.95 -2.67 -30.29
C ALA A 434 26.14 -3.13 -29.07
N THR A 435 25.15 -2.34 -28.64
CA THR A 435 24.36 -2.61 -27.43
C THR A 435 23.76 -4.02 -27.39
N ASP A 436 23.29 -4.51 -28.55
CA ASP A 436 22.70 -5.83 -28.77
C ASP A 436 23.72 -7.01 -28.74
N GLN A 437 24.97 -6.74 -28.38
CA GLN A 437 26.03 -7.75 -28.19
C GLN A 437 26.61 -7.74 -26.76
N LYS A 438 26.20 -6.80 -25.89
CA LYS A 438 26.66 -6.76 -24.50
C LYS A 438 26.00 -7.90 -23.71
N PRO A 439 26.74 -8.70 -22.93
CA PRO A 439 26.11 -9.68 -22.05
C PRO A 439 25.32 -8.97 -20.93
N GLN A 440 24.11 -9.45 -20.67
CA GLN A 440 23.21 -8.95 -19.62
C GLN A 440 22.85 -10.10 -18.66
N ILE A 441 23.23 -9.94 -17.39
CA ILE A 441 22.89 -10.89 -16.32
C ILE A 441 21.50 -10.54 -15.81
N VAL A 442 20.54 -11.44 -16.00
CA VAL A 442 19.16 -11.29 -15.51
C VAL A 442 18.94 -12.24 -14.33
N ILE A 443 18.42 -11.71 -13.24
CA ILE A 443 18.05 -12.44 -12.03
C ILE A 443 16.55 -12.32 -11.84
N SER A 444 15.87 -13.44 -11.65
CA SER A 444 14.42 -13.56 -11.48
C SER A 444 14.09 -14.50 -10.32
N GLY A 445 12.90 -14.38 -9.74
CA GLY A 445 12.50 -15.14 -8.55
C GLY A 445 11.33 -14.48 -7.81
N ASN A 446 11.12 -14.89 -6.56
CA ASN A 446 10.13 -14.30 -5.66
C ASN A 446 10.62 -13.01 -5.01
N SER A 447 10.03 -11.86 -5.36
CA SER A 447 10.32 -10.57 -4.70
C SER A 447 9.84 -10.49 -3.26
N ASN A 448 8.89 -11.35 -2.85
CA ASN A 448 8.38 -11.45 -1.50
C ASN A 448 8.42 -12.90 -0.96
N HIS A 449 8.72 -13.07 0.32
CA HIS A 449 8.65 -14.35 1.04
C HIS A 449 7.91 -14.16 2.36
N LEU A 450 6.67 -14.63 2.43
CA LEU A 450 5.86 -14.59 3.65
C LEU A 450 6.21 -15.79 4.54
N VAL A 451 6.57 -15.55 5.80
CA VAL A 451 6.98 -16.59 6.76
C VAL A 451 6.29 -16.40 8.10
N SER A 452 6.02 -17.47 8.85
CA SER A 452 5.41 -17.38 10.18
C SER A 452 6.47 -17.28 11.30
N TYR A 453 6.03 -16.92 12.51
CA TYR A 453 6.90 -16.78 13.69
C TYR A 453 7.66 -18.07 14.08
N PRO A 454 7.10 -19.29 13.92
CA PRO A 454 7.86 -20.54 13.98
C PRO A 454 8.93 -20.65 12.88
N ASP A 455 8.53 -20.57 11.60
CA ASP A 455 9.40 -20.91 10.45
C ASP A 455 10.70 -20.09 10.49
N ILE A 456 10.61 -18.78 10.69
CA ILE A 456 11.77 -17.88 10.72
C ILE A 456 12.72 -18.13 11.92
N LYS A 457 12.25 -18.79 12.99
CA LYS A 457 13.09 -19.19 14.13
C LYS A 457 13.80 -20.52 13.91
N GLU A 458 13.22 -21.41 13.12
CA GLU A 458 13.82 -22.70 12.75
C GLU A 458 14.78 -22.54 11.55
N GLY A 459 14.47 -21.62 10.64
CA GLY A 459 15.29 -21.19 9.52
C GLY A 459 14.57 -21.30 8.18
N VAL A 460 14.62 -20.24 7.38
CA VAL A 460 13.92 -20.14 6.08
C VAL A 460 14.90 -19.91 4.93
N LYS A 461 14.85 -20.75 3.89
CA LYS A 461 15.69 -20.60 2.69
C LYS A 461 15.28 -19.33 1.94
N ILE A 462 16.15 -18.32 1.90
CA ILE A 462 15.80 -16.99 1.38
C ILE A 462 15.67 -16.97 -0.14
N LEU A 463 16.64 -17.54 -0.86
CA LEU A 463 16.73 -17.46 -2.32
C LEU A 463 16.37 -18.78 -3.03
N ALA A 464 15.56 -19.62 -2.38
CA ALA A 464 15.19 -20.97 -2.87
C ALA A 464 14.62 -20.99 -4.30
N GLN A 465 13.94 -19.92 -4.72
CA GLN A 465 13.23 -19.84 -6.01
C GLN A 465 13.93 -18.99 -7.08
N ILE A 466 15.20 -18.58 -6.89
CA ILE A 466 15.87 -17.75 -7.90
C ILE A 466 16.18 -18.52 -9.19
N ASN A 467 16.09 -17.80 -10.31
CA ASN A 467 16.67 -18.19 -11.59
C ASN A 467 17.57 -17.09 -12.13
N ILE A 468 18.78 -17.44 -12.57
CA ILE A 468 19.77 -16.52 -13.13
C ILE A 468 20.05 -16.97 -14.57
N SER A 469 20.22 -16.03 -15.50
CA SER A 469 20.59 -16.33 -16.89
C SER A 469 21.33 -15.16 -17.53
N VAL A 470 22.26 -15.46 -18.44
CA VAL A 470 23.04 -14.46 -19.18
C VAL A 470 22.57 -14.42 -20.64
N TYR A 471 22.02 -13.28 -21.05
CA TYR A 471 21.60 -13.01 -22.42
C TYR A 471 22.70 -12.28 -23.17
N THR A 472 22.76 -12.43 -24.50
CA THR A 472 23.59 -11.64 -25.40
C THR A 472 22.71 -11.15 -26.54
N GLY A 473 22.27 -9.89 -26.46
CA GLY A 473 21.12 -9.44 -27.22
C GLY A 473 19.88 -10.21 -26.77
N LYS A 474 19.31 -11.02 -27.68
CA LYS A 474 18.12 -11.86 -27.39
C LYS A 474 18.43 -13.35 -27.14
N ASP A 475 19.67 -13.78 -27.37
CA ASP A 475 20.04 -15.20 -27.30
C ASP A 475 20.67 -15.57 -25.95
N ILE A 476 20.27 -16.71 -25.38
CA ILE A 476 21.01 -17.37 -24.30
C ILE A 476 22.12 -18.21 -24.92
N ARG A 477 23.38 -17.86 -24.67
CA ARG A 477 24.54 -18.59 -25.19
C ARG A 477 25.14 -19.50 -24.11
N PRO A 478 25.18 -20.83 -24.29
CA PRO A 478 25.73 -21.77 -23.30
C PRO A 478 27.18 -21.44 -22.89
N GLU A 479 27.99 -20.99 -23.85
CA GLU A 479 29.39 -20.58 -23.66
C GLU A 479 29.59 -19.40 -22.69
N LEU A 480 28.52 -18.65 -22.39
CA LEU A 480 28.51 -17.46 -21.56
C LEU A 480 27.69 -17.64 -20.26
N GLN A 481 27.19 -18.83 -19.95
CA GLN A 481 26.46 -19.11 -18.69
C GLN A 481 27.41 -19.36 -17.51
N LYS A 482 28.28 -18.38 -17.22
CA LYS A 482 29.24 -18.38 -16.12
C LYS A 482 29.23 -17.05 -15.38
N LEU A 483 29.62 -17.07 -14.10
CA LEU A 483 29.70 -15.89 -13.24
C LEU A 483 31.04 -15.88 -12.50
N ASP A 484 31.43 -14.69 -12.07
CA ASP A 484 32.72 -14.41 -11.43
C ASP A 484 32.53 -14.07 -9.94
N SER A 485 31.39 -13.44 -9.61
CA SER A 485 30.95 -13.19 -8.23
C SER A 485 29.42 -13.06 -8.11
N CYS A 486 28.90 -13.29 -6.89
CA CYS A 486 27.57 -12.87 -6.47
C CYS A 486 27.63 -12.34 -5.02
N ASN A 487 26.82 -11.34 -4.70
CA ASN A 487 26.76 -10.72 -3.38
C ASN A 487 25.30 -10.52 -2.96
N VAL A 488 24.94 -11.01 -1.77
CA VAL A 488 23.63 -10.89 -1.12
C VAL A 488 23.75 -9.98 0.10
N ASN A 489 23.46 -8.70 -0.06
CA ASN A 489 23.44 -7.72 1.03
C ASN A 489 22.12 -7.79 1.82
N VAL A 490 22.18 -7.52 3.13
CA VAL A 490 21.00 -7.40 4.00
C VAL A 490 20.83 -5.95 4.44
N PHE A 491 19.61 -5.41 4.32
CA PHE A 491 19.29 -4.06 4.77
C PHE A 491 18.15 -3.99 5.80
N PRO A 492 18.35 -3.29 6.95
CA PRO A 492 19.63 -2.92 7.55
C PRO A 492 20.57 -4.14 7.77
N SER A 493 21.80 -3.95 8.23
CA SER A 493 22.69 -5.08 8.54
C SER A 493 22.08 -6.08 9.54
N LEU A 494 22.56 -7.33 9.54
CA LEU A 494 22.17 -8.36 10.50
C LEU A 494 22.53 -7.96 11.93
N ASN A 495 21.64 -8.26 12.90
CA ASN A 495 21.92 -8.10 14.31
C ASN A 495 22.46 -9.42 14.91
N PRO A 496 23.75 -9.51 15.31
CA PRO A 496 24.37 -10.77 15.71
C PRO A 496 23.80 -11.37 17.02
N ASP A 497 23.04 -10.62 17.81
CA ASP A 497 22.40 -11.15 19.03
C ASP A 497 21.21 -12.07 18.72
N HIS A 498 20.62 -11.97 17.52
CA HIS A 498 19.39 -12.68 17.18
C HIS A 498 19.16 -13.04 15.71
N GLU A 499 19.98 -12.57 14.78
CA GLU A 499 19.82 -12.78 13.34
C GLU A 499 21.08 -13.35 12.71
N GLU A 500 20.93 -14.34 11.82
CA GLU A 500 22.03 -15.15 11.29
C GLU A 500 21.69 -15.66 9.89
N ILE A 501 22.69 -15.75 9.00
CA ILE A 501 22.59 -16.47 7.72
C ILE A 501 23.54 -17.67 7.78
N THR A 502 23.05 -18.83 7.36
CA THR A 502 23.82 -20.07 7.26
C THR A 502 23.61 -20.73 5.89
N ILE A 503 24.40 -21.76 5.58
CA ILE A 503 24.20 -22.64 4.43
C ILE A 503 23.61 -23.95 4.95
N ASP A 504 22.60 -24.48 4.27
CA ASP A 504 21.96 -25.76 4.64
C ASP A 504 22.66 -26.96 4.00
N ASP A 505 23.56 -27.60 4.77
CA ASP A 505 24.32 -28.78 4.35
C ASP A 505 23.50 -30.09 4.31
N LYS A 506 22.18 -30.05 4.54
CA LYS A 506 21.34 -31.25 4.75
C LYS A 506 20.85 -31.93 3.47
N ASP A 507 20.92 -31.28 2.32
CA ASP A 507 20.43 -31.81 1.03
C ASP A 507 21.38 -32.85 0.38
N GLY A 508 21.89 -33.79 1.18
CA GLY A 508 22.20 -35.16 0.73
C GLY A 508 23.28 -35.40 -0.33
N ALA A 509 24.16 -34.44 -0.63
CA ALA A 509 25.26 -34.59 -1.58
C ALA A 509 26.64 -34.66 -0.88
N ASP A 510 27.43 -35.69 -1.20
CA ASP A 510 28.80 -35.90 -0.68
C ASP A 510 29.68 -34.64 -0.77
N GLU A 511 30.55 -34.40 0.22
CA GLU A 511 31.73 -33.50 0.33
C GLU A 511 32.10 -32.57 -0.87
N SER A 512 31.13 -31.86 -1.46
CA SER A 512 31.28 -31.22 -2.77
C SER A 512 31.09 -29.71 -2.78
N LEU A 513 30.65 -29.11 -1.66
CA LEU A 513 30.76 -27.66 -1.44
C LEU A 513 32.22 -27.17 -1.47
N PHE A 514 33.21 -28.07 -1.31
CA PHE A 514 34.64 -27.83 -1.51
C PHE A 514 35.16 -28.21 -2.92
N LYS A 515 34.26 -28.40 -3.89
CA LYS A 515 34.58 -28.84 -5.26
C LYS A 515 34.09 -27.87 -6.35
N PHE A 516 33.54 -26.73 -5.94
CA PHE A 516 33.27 -25.56 -6.77
C PHE A 516 34.41 -24.56 -6.61
N ASP A 517 34.71 -23.75 -7.63
CA ASP A 517 35.74 -22.70 -7.50
C ASP A 517 35.22 -21.45 -6.73
N ILE A 518 33.96 -21.48 -6.29
CA ILE A 518 33.25 -20.43 -5.56
C ILE A 518 33.64 -20.43 -4.06
N LYS A 519 34.33 -19.37 -3.62
CA LYS A 519 34.56 -19.08 -2.20
C LYS A 519 33.41 -18.27 -1.65
N THR A 520 32.79 -18.73 -0.57
CA THR A 520 31.68 -18.03 0.10
C THR A 520 32.13 -17.49 1.47
N GLN A 521 31.84 -16.22 1.74
CA GLN A 521 32.11 -15.55 3.01
C GLN A 521 30.80 -14.93 3.54
N ILE A 522 30.48 -15.20 4.82
CA ILE A 522 29.31 -14.64 5.50
C ILE A 522 29.79 -13.55 6.49
N SER A 523 29.04 -12.46 6.54
CA SER A 523 29.32 -11.24 7.32
C SER A 523 28.03 -10.69 7.93
N LYS A 524 28.10 -9.62 8.74
CA LYS A 524 26.90 -8.91 9.23
C LYS A 524 26.23 -8.08 8.14
N GLU A 525 26.97 -7.71 7.09
CA GLU A 525 26.48 -7.03 5.89
C GLU A 525 25.70 -7.99 4.98
N GLY A 526 26.06 -9.27 4.95
CA GLY A 526 25.45 -10.29 4.11
C GLY A 526 26.40 -11.40 3.67
N VAL A 527 26.19 -11.96 2.48
CA VAL A 527 26.97 -13.07 1.92
C VAL A 527 27.67 -12.64 0.64
N GLU A 528 28.98 -12.87 0.56
CA GLU A 528 29.81 -12.62 -0.61
C GLU A 528 30.32 -13.95 -1.20
N MET A 529 30.23 -14.12 -2.52
CA MET A 529 30.62 -15.32 -3.25
C MET A 529 31.53 -14.95 -4.42
N ILE A 530 32.75 -15.51 -4.49
CA ILE A 530 33.77 -15.14 -5.49
C ILE A 530 34.40 -16.42 -6.07
N GLY A 531 34.33 -16.59 -7.40
CA GLY A 531 34.94 -17.72 -8.13
C GLY A 531 34.37 -17.88 -9.54
N TYR A 532 35.20 -18.26 -10.52
CA TYR A 532 34.77 -18.37 -11.92
C TYR A 532 34.09 -19.72 -12.23
N ASP A 533 32.77 -19.79 -12.03
CA ASP A 533 32.02 -21.05 -12.09
C ASP A 533 30.74 -20.93 -12.95
N THR A 534 30.00 -22.02 -13.16
CA THR A 534 28.74 -22.02 -13.90
C THR A 534 27.59 -21.41 -13.10
N ILE A 535 26.56 -20.93 -13.80
CA ILE A 535 25.39 -20.34 -13.15
C ILE A 535 24.69 -21.36 -12.24
N GLU A 536 24.61 -22.63 -12.63
CA GLU A 536 23.96 -23.69 -11.86
C GLU A 536 24.64 -23.88 -10.48
N ASN A 537 25.97 -23.81 -10.43
CA ASN A 537 26.74 -23.91 -9.18
C ASN A 537 26.50 -22.70 -8.27
N TYR A 538 26.47 -21.49 -8.84
CA TYR A 538 26.07 -20.27 -8.12
C TYR A 538 24.64 -20.35 -7.57
N GLN A 539 23.69 -20.82 -8.39
CA GLN A 539 22.30 -21.02 -7.99
C GLN A 539 22.18 -22.06 -6.87
N HIS A 540 22.99 -23.11 -6.87
CA HIS A 540 23.01 -24.11 -5.80
C HIS A 540 23.38 -23.47 -4.45
N VAL A 541 24.52 -22.76 -4.39
CA VAL A 541 24.96 -22.07 -3.16
C VAL A 541 23.94 -21.04 -2.69
N LEU A 542 23.39 -20.22 -3.60
CA LEU A 542 22.38 -19.21 -3.27
C LEU A 542 21.07 -19.84 -2.74
N LYS A 543 20.61 -20.96 -3.30
CA LYS A 543 19.39 -21.67 -2.87
C LYS A 543 19.53 -22.33 -1.51
N SER A 544 20.75 -22.71 -1.11
CA SER A 544 21.04 -23.24 0.23
C SER A 544 21.18 -22.17 1.32
N LEU A 545 21.11 -20.87 1.00
CA LEU A 545 21.15 -19.81 2.03
C LEU A 545 19.88 -19.82 2.89
N VAL A 546 20.05 -20.08 4.19
CA VAL A 546 19.02 -20.06 5.22
C VAL A 546 19.18 -18.82 6.09
N TYR A 547 18.08 -18.10 6.33
CA TYR A 547 18.00 -17.00 7.28
C TYR A 547 17.27 -17.42 8.55
N ILE A 548 17.80 -17.02 9.71
CA ILE A 548 17.24 -17.29 11.03
C ILE A 548 17.06 -15.97 11.78
N ASN A 549 15.87 -15.71 12.34
CA ASN A 549 15.63 -14.62 13.29
C ASN A 549 15.00 -15.16 14.59
N LYS A 550 15.78 -15.10 15.68
CA LYS A 550 15.40 -15.58 17.01
C LYS A 550 14.41 -14.63 17.72
N LYS A 551 14.28 -13.37 17.27
CA LYS A 551 13.34 -12.35 17.79
C LYS A 551 12.56 -11.60 16.67
N PRO A 552 11.66 -12.26 15.92
CA PRO A 552 11.03 -11.68 14.71
C PRO A 552 10.24 -10.38 14.93
N ALA A 553 9.76 -10.13 16.15
CA ALA A 553 9.00 -8.91 16.49
C ALA A 553 9.80 -7.59 16.38
N TYR A 554 11.14 -7.63 16.30
CA TYR A 554 11.95 -6.43 16.08
C TYR A 554 12.07 -6.06 14.60
N TYR A 555 11.98 -7.04 13.69
CA TYR A 555 12.12 -6.85 12.25
C TYR A 555 11.07 -7.68 11.50
N LEU A 556 9.85 -7.15 11.44
CA LEU A 556 8.72 -7.76 10.72
C LEU A 556 8.92 -7.83 9.20
N ASN A 557 9.82 -7.01 8.66
CA ASN A 557 10.28 -7.06 7.27
C ASN A 557 11.82 -7.07 7.26
N ARG A 558 12.43 -7.94 6.45
CA ARG A 558 13.87 -7.96 6.18
C ARG A 558 14.13 -8.00 4.68
N VAL A 559 15.04 -7.14 4.22
CA VAL A 559 15.32 -6.94 2.78
C VAL A 559 16.68 -7.55 2.43
N PHE A 560 16.71 -8.41 1.42
CA PHE A 560 17.88 -9.07 0.87
C PHE A 560 18.08 -8.63 -0.58
N LYS A 561 19.28 -8.17 -0.92
CA LYS A 561 19.64 -7.58 -2.22
C LYS A 561 20.74 -8.41 -2.89
N LEU A 562 20.38 -9.19 -3.90
CA LEU A 562 21.30 -10.01 -4.69
C LEU A 562 21.77 -9.24 -5.93
N THR A 563 23.10 -9.23 -6.13
CA THR A 563 23.75 -8.83 -7.39
C THR A 563 24.73 -9.93 -7.81
N CYS A 564 24.94 -10.11 -9.11
CA CYS A 564 25.98 -11.00 -9.64
C CYS A 564 26.77 -10.31 -10.75
N SER A 565 28.02 -10.74 -10.96
CA SER A 565 28.92 -10.16 -11.97
C SER A 565 29.61 -11.20 -12.85
N GLN A 566 30.09 -10.75 -14.00
CA GLN A 566 30.80 -11.53 -15.00
C GLN A 566 31.91 -10.68 -15.66
N VAL A 567 33.03 -11.33 -16.04
CA VAL A 567 34.23 -10.73 -16.64
C VAL A 567 34.85 -9.65 -15.75
N ASP A 568 35.42 -10.07 -14.61
CA ASP A 568 36.07 -9.20 -13.63
C ASP A 568 35.24 -7.92 -13.36
N ASP A 569 33.99 -8.11 -12.93
CA ASP A 569 33.05 -7.04 -12.55
C ASP A 569 32.56 -6.10 -13.68
N HIS A 570 32.98 -6.29 -14.94
CA HIS A 570 32.63 -5.41 -16.07
C HIS A 570 31.15 -5.53 -16.50
N PHE A 571 30.51 -6.66 -16.23
CA PHE A 571 29.09 -6.88 -16.44
C PHE A 571 28.45 -7.24 -15.09
N ARG A 572 27.52 -6.42 -14.63
CA ARG A 572 26.73 -6.65 -13.41
C ARG A 572 25.27 -6.86 -13.75
N SER A 573 24.57 -7.64 -12.94
CA SER A 573 23.11 -7.72 -12.96
C SER A 573 22.48 -6.41 -12.47
N ALA A 574 21.19 -6.24 -12.73
CA ALA A 574 20.36 -5.38 -11.89
C ALA A 574 20.34 -5.92 -10.44
N GLU A 575 19.99 -5.07 -9.47
CA GLU A 575 19.85 -5.49 -8.08
C GLU A 575 18.50 -6.20 -7.88
N TYR A 576 18.57 -7.52 -7.63
CA TYR A 576 17.39 -8.31 -7.30
C TYR A 576 17.06 -8.13 -5.82
N THR A 577 15.86 -7.62 -5.51
CA THR A 577 15.42 -7.39 -4.13
C THR A 577 14.35 -8.41 -3.71
N LEU A 578 14.61 -9.08 -2.59
CA LEU A 578 13.68 -9.94 -1.87
C LEU A 578 13.29 -9.27 -0.54
N THR A 579 12.00 -9.13 -0.27
CA THR A 579 11.47 -8.78 1.06
C THR A 579 10.90 -10.02 1.75
N LEU A 580 11.45 -10.35 2.91
CA LEU A 580 10.96 -11.39 3.80
C LEU A 580 10.06 -10.76 4.86
N THR A 581 8.79 -11.16 4.92
CA THR A 581 7.76 -10.56 5.78
C THR A 581 7.21 -11.57 6.78
N VAL A 582 7.21 -11.19 8.05
CA VAL A 582 6.77 -12.04 9.16
C VAL A 582 5.27 -11.90 9.40
N LEU A 583 4.53 -12.99 9.24
CA LEU A 583 3.10 -13.05 9.50
C LEU A 583 2.82 -13.12 11.01
N HIS A 584 2.22 -12.07 11.56
CA HIS A 584 1.68 -12.07 12.91
C HIS A 584 0.64 -13.20 13.09
N PRO A 585 0.73 -14.01 14.17
CA PRO A 585 -0.34 -14.92 14.55
C PRO A 585 -1.63 -14.11 14.82
N LYS A 586 -2.74 -14.51 14.18
CA LYS A 586 -4.05 -13.93 14.53
C LYS A 586 -4.35 -14.28 15.98
N GLN A 587 -4.69 -13.27 16.80
CA GLN A 587 -5.18 -13.53 18.15
C GLN A 587 -6.44 -14.41 18.07
N GLN A 588 -6.34 -15.61 18.62
CA GLN A 588 -7.45 -16.54 18.68
C GLN A 588 -8.40 -16.05 19.79
N PRO A 589 -9.70 -15.82 19.51
CA PRO A 589 -10.62 -15.39 20.54
C PRO A 589 -10.68 -16.47 21.63
N THR A 590 -10.37 -16.09 22.87
CA THR A 590 -10.23 -17.03 23.98
C THR A 590 -11.60 -17.55 24.43
N SER A 591 -12.09 -18.59 23.76
CA SER A 591 -13.24 -19.37 24.24
C SER A 591 -12.89 -19.95 25.61
N SER A 592 -13.58 -19.51 26.65
CA SER A 592 -13.35 -19.90 28.04
C SER A 592 -13.68 -21.38 28.27
N ILE A 593 -12.65 -22.23 28.23
CA ILE A 593 -12.74 -23.64 28.64
C ILE A 593 -12.89 -23.67 30.17
N ALA A 594 -14.13 -23.73 30.64
CA ALA A 594 -14.45 -23.89 32.06
C ALA A 594 -14.03 -25.29 32.55
N SER A 595 -12.90 -25.38 33.24
CA SER A 595 -12.40 -26.60 33.88
C SER A 595 -13.29 -27.04 35.05
N ALA A 596 -13.62 -28.33 35.12
CA ALA A 596 -14.64 -28.85 36.05
C ALA A 596 -14.12 -29.23 37.44
N SER A 597 -14.79 -28.72 38.48
CA SER A 597 -14.80 -29.20 39.88
C SER A 597 -15.91 -28.43 40.63
N ALA A 598 -16.71 -28.97 41.57
CA ALA A 598 -16.81 -30.31 42.18
C ALA A 598 -18.31 -30.58 42.52
N PRO A 599 -18.71 -31.73 43.11
CA PRO A 599 -20.12 -32.16 43.12
C PRO A 599 -20.96 -31.65 44.31
N SER A 600 -22.28 -31.58 44.11
CA SER A 600 -23.30 -31.64 45.15
C SER A 600 -24.45 -32.59 44.73
N SER A 601 -25.04 -33.27 45.71
CA SER A 601 -25.96 -34.39 45.48
C SER A 601 -27.45 -33.95 45.44
N ASN A 602 -28.29 -34.92 45.04
CA ASN A 602 -29.76 -35.01 45.25
C ASN A 602 -30.67 -34.49 44.11
N VAL A 603 -31.89 -35.01 43.92
CA VAL A 603 -32.39 -36.41 43.95
C VAL A 603 -33.85 -36.42 43.44
N LEU A 604 -34.23 -37.42 42.62
CA LEU A 604 -35.59 -37.86 42.25
C LEU A 604 -36.55 -36.93 41.45
N LEU A 605 -37.23 -37.59 40.50
CA LEU A 605 -38.65 -37.47 40.05
C LEU A 605 -39.23 -36.08 39.73
N ALA A 606 -39.65 -35.73 38.50
CA ALA A 606 -40.53 -36.39 37.50
C ALA A 606 -42.05 -36.08 37.67
N ILE A 607 -42.82 -36.46 36.63
CA ILE A 607 -44.28 -36.31 36.42
C ILE A 607 -44.69 -35.02 35.65
N SER A 608 -45.20 -35.31 34.44
CA SER A 608 -46.16 -34.62 33.56
C SER A 608 -47.08 -33.56 34.22
N THR A 609 -47.59 -32.56 33.50
CA THR A 609 -48.69 -32.75 32.51
C THR A 609 -48.84 -31.62 31.46
N ALA A 610 -49.34 -32.02 30.29
CA ALA A 610 -50.17 -31.20 29.38
C ALA A 610 -51.65 -31.70 29.49
N PRO A 611 -52.67 -31.26 28.71
CA PRO A 611 -52.71 -30.26 27.63
C PRO A 611 -53.95 -29.31 27.65
N SER A 612 -54.05 -28.39 26.67
CA SER A 612 -55.27 -27.90 25.96
C SER A 612 -54.94 -26.55 25.29
N GLU A 613 -54.89 -26.38 23.97
CA GLU A 613 -56.02 -26.29 23.02
C GLU A 613 -57.02 -25.15 23.29
N GLN A 614 -56.98 -24.06 22.50
CA GLN A 614 -58.04 -23.70 21.52
C GLN A 614 -57.78 -22.35 20.80
N HIS A 615 -58.09 -22.32 19.49
CA HIS A 615 -58.29 -21.15 18.62
C HIS A 615 -59.83 -20.87 18.53
N PRO A 616 -60.36 -19.70 18.07
CA PRO A 616 -59.94 -19.02 16.83
C PRO A 616 -60.19 -17.49 16.65
N ALA A 617 -59.76 -17.02 15.46
CA ALA A 617 -60.39 -16.00 14.58
C ALA A 617 -60.24 -14.47 14.83
N VAL A 618 -59.45 -13.85 13.92
CA VAL A 618 -59.73 -12.62 13.14
C VAL A 618 -59.91 -11.25 13.85
N ALA A 619 -58.91 -10.37 13.70
CA ALA A 619 -59.10 -9.00 13.16
C ALA A 619 -57.76 -8.32 12.75
N VAL A 620 -57.90 -7.37 11.82
CA VAL A 620 -57.00 -6.30 11.31
C VAL A 620 -56.30 -5.56 12.48
N ASP A 621 -55.05 -5.06 12.44
CA ASP A 621 -54.45 -4.10 11.49
C ASP A 621 -52.89 -4.00 11.57
N SER A 622 -52.31 -3.12 10.75
CA SER A 622 -51.00 -2.42 10.87
C SER A 622 -49.69 -3.21 10.82
N HIS A 623 -48.88 -2.90 9.80
CA HIS A 623 -47.41 -2.93 9.89
C HIS A 623 -46.92 -1.84 10.86
N ASP A 624 -45.81 -2.10 11.56
CA ASP A 624 -44.90 -1.01 11.95
C ASP A 624 -43.43 -1.49 11.98
N ASN A 625 -42.50 -0.56 11.77
CA ASN A 625 -41.05 -0.83 11.70
C ASN A 625 -40.37 -0.49 13.02
N ALA A 626 -39.57 -1.42 13.56
CA ALA A 626 -38.73 -1.18 14.73
C ALA A 626 -37.27 -1.61 14.48
N ASN A 627 -36.49 -0.74 13.84
CA ASN A 627 -35.03 -0.83 13.91
C ASN A 627 -34.57 -0.50 15.33
N GLN A 628 -33.82 -1.41 15.98
CA GLN A 628 -33.00 -1.05 17.13
C GLN A 628 -31.55 -1.47 16.92
N TYR A 629 -30.69 -0.46 16.77
CA TYR A 629 -29.25 -0.59 16.74
C TYR A 629 -28.73 -0.79 18.17
N ALA A 630 -27.86 -1.79 18.37
CA ALA A 630 -27.14 -1.94 19.64
C ALA A 630 -25.88 -1.07 19.64
N HIS A 631 -25.67 -0.31 20.72
CA HIS A 631 -24.59 0.68 20.81
C HIS A 631 -23.20 0.05 21.01
N VAL A 632 -22.18 0.76 20.52
CA VAL A 632 -20.76 0.48 20.82
C VAL A 632 -20.51 0.60 22.32
N MET A 633 -19.96 -0.45 22.94
CA MET A 633 -19.34 -0.34 24.27
C MET A 633 -17.83 -0.14 24.13
N LEU A 634 -17.33 0.95 24.70
CA LEU A 634 -15.90 1.19 24.89
C LEU A 634 -15.41 0.39 26.11
N HIS A 635 -14.29 -0.32 25.96
CA HIS A 635 -13.58 -0.92 27.09
C HIS A 635 -12.32 -0.12 27.40
N SER A 636 -12.31 0.49 28.59
CA SER A 636 -11.07 0.98 29.21
C SER A 636 -10.25 -0.21 29.70
N HIS A 637 -8.93 -0.16 29.48
CA HIS A 637 -7.98 -1.12 30.04
C HIS A 637 -6.99 -0.40 30.94
N ASP A 638 -7.24 -0.49 32.24
CA ASP A 638 -6.27 -0.14 33.28
C ASP A 638 -5.26 -1.28 33.46
N VAL A 639 -4.01 -0.96 33.83
CA VAL A 639 -2.87 -1.90 33.80
C VAL A 639 -2.38 -2.18 35.22
N GLN A 640 -2.84 -3.30 35.79
CA GLN A 640 -2.42 -3.72 37.12
C GLN A 640 -1.13 -4.56 37.08
N GLU A 641 -0.02 -3.95 37.51
CA GLU A 641 1.30 -4.58 37.63
C GLU A 641 1.34 -5.64 38.75
N SER A 642 2.21 -6.65 38.63
CA SER A 642 2.39 -7.70 39.65
C SER A 642 3.78 -7.68 40.28
N GLN A 643 3.84 -7.33 41.57
CA GLN A 643 5.09 -7.29 42.34
C GLN A 643 5.62 -8.70 42.63
N SER A 644 6.84 -9.01 42.16
CA SER A 644 7.53 -10.26 42.51
C SER A 644 8.37 -10.09 43.79
N LYS A 645 8.24 -11.03 44.73
CA LYS A 645 8.73 -10.87 46.10
C LYS A 645 10.12 -11.49 46.28
N VAL A 646 11.14 -10.65 46.30
CA VAL A 646 12.55 -11.07 46.48
C VAL A 646 12.75 -11.82 47.81
N ARG A 647 13.42 -12.98 47.74
CA ARG A 647 14.04 -13.65 48.89
C ARG A 647 15.56 -13.59 48.75
N SER A 648 16.22 -12.99 49.73
CA SER A 648 17.69 -12.95 49.80
C SER A 648 18.23 -14.15 50.57
N SER A 649 19.27 -14.78 50.03
CA SER A 649 20.17 -15.69 50.76
C SER A 649 21.53 -15.70 50.06
N GLY A 650 22.50 -14.95 50.58
CA GLY A 650 23.85 -14.88 50.02
C GLY A 650 24.74 -16.07 50.40
N GLY A 651 25.65 -16.44 49.49
CA GLY A 651 26.75 -17.38 49.70
C GLY A 651 27.88 -17.04 48.71
N ALA A 652 29.14 -17.16 49.12
CA ALA A 652 30.29 -16.56 48.42
C ALA A 652 31.39 -17.57 48.03
N ALA A 653 32.26 -17.15 47.10
CA ALA A 653 33.38 -17.89 46.47
C ALA A 653 32.94 -19.04 45.51
N LEU A 654 33.68 -19.39 44.45
CA LEU A 654 35.14 -19.33 44.26
C LEU A 654 35.59 -19.13 42.77
N LEU A 655 36.68 -18.38 42.61
CA LEU A 655 37.65 -18.15 41.50
C LEU A 655 37.60 -18.96 40.16
N GLY A 656 37.91 -18.25 39.05
CA GLY A 656 38.39 -18.77 37.75
C GLY A 656 37.90 -17.92 36.55
N HIS A 657 38.64 -16.94 36.02
CA HIS A 657 39.69 -17.04 34.98
C HIS A 657 39.36 -18.06 33.87
N GLU A 658 39.25 -17.70 32.58
CA GLU A 658 39.46 -16.43 31.84
C GLU A 658 38.24 -16.10 30.93
N LYS A 659 38.16 -15.10 30.04
CA LYS A 659 39.12 -14.10 29.49
C LYS A 659 38.37 -12.83 29.00
N LEU A 660 39.05 -11.87 28.36
CA LEU A 660 38.46 -10.64 27.83
C LEU A 660 39.08 -10.22 26.47
N ALA A 661 38.27 -9.81 25.49
CA ALA A 661 38.75 -9.40 24.14
C ALA A 661 37.82 -8.43 23.34
N SER A 662 37.27 -7.40 23.98
CA SER A 662 36.73 -6.20 23.29
C SER A 662 36.73 -5.00 24.28
N SER A 663 36.71 -3.72 23.89
CA SER A 663 36.78 -3.09 22.56
C SER A 663 37.63 -1.81 22.66
N HIS A 664 38.41 -1.46 21.62
CA HIS A 664 39.18 -0.21 21.59
C HIS A 664 38.35 1.04 21.19
N SER A 665 37.17 0.87 20.57
CA SER A 665 36.40 2.01 20.04
C SER A 665 35.70 2.84 21.13
N THR A 666 35.19 2.19 22.18
CA THR A 666 34.44 2.86 23.26
C THR A 666 35.31 3.82 24.06
N MET A 667 36.54 3.43 24.39
CA MET A 667 37.49 4.31 25.09
C MET A 667 37.88 5.52 24.23
N LEU A 668 38.05 5.33 22.92
CA LEU A 668 38.39 6.40 21.99
C LEU A 668 37.26 7.44 21.88
N ILE A 669 35.99 6.99 21.83
CA ILE A 669 34.82 7.87 21.86
C ILE A 669 34.75 8.68 23.18
N VAL A 670 34.97 8.03 24.33
CA VAL A 670 34.99 8.72 25.63
C VAL A 670 36.09 9.79 25.70
N VAL A 671 37.29 9.50 25.18
CA VAL A 671 38.39 10.48 25.10
C VAL A 671 38.04 11.65 24.17
N ILE A 672 37.45 11.39 23.00
CA ILE A 672 37.02 12.44 22.06
C ILE A 672 35.96 13.34 22.72
N CYS A 673 34.88 12.75 23.27
CA CYS A 673 33.82 13.52 23.92
C CYS A 673 34.34 14.34 25.11
N GLY A 674 35.19 13.74 25.97
CA GLY A 674 35.82 14.45 27.08
C GLY A 674 36.71 15.62 26.62
N SER A 675 37.50 15.41 25.57
CA SER A 675 38.34 16.47 25.00
C SER A 675 37.50 17.61 24.40
N PHE A 676 36.38 17.31 23.75
CA PHE A 676 35.49 18.29 23.13
C PHE A 676 34.76 19.16 24.17
N VAL A 677 34.28 18.55 25.26
CA VAL A 677 33.70 19.28 26.41
C VAL A 677 34.73 20.22 27.04
N LEU A 678 35.97 19.76 27.28
CA LEU A 678 37.05 20.60 27.79
C LEU A 678 37.38 21.77 26.84
N LEU A 679 37.32 21.54 25.52
CA LEU A 679 37.55 22.58 24.51
C LEU A 679 36.43 23.66 24.55
N ILE A 680 35.16 23.25 24.64
CA ILE A 680 34.01 24.16 24.79
C ILE A 680 34.12 24.97 26.09
N CYS A 681 34.41 24.33 27.22
CA CYS A 681 34.62 25.02 28.49
C CYS A 681 35.80 26.01 28.42
N GLY A 682 36.92 25.61 27.79
CA GLY A 682 38.08 26.46 27.58
C GLY A 682 37.77 27.70 26.73
N VAL A 683 37.02 27.55 25.64
CA VAL A 683 36.57 28.67 24.79
C VAL A 683 35.58 29.58 25.52
N GLY A 684 34.68 29.02 26.35
CA GLY A 684 33.79 29.78 27.21
C GLY A 684 34.54 30.66 28.22
N ILE A 685 35.51 30.07 28.93
CA ILE A 685 36.37 30.78 29.89
C ILE A 685 37.25 31.83 29.17
N ALA A 686 37.76 31.52 27.98
CA ALA A 686 38.54 32.48 27.19
C ALA A 686 37.70 33.70 26.77
N ARG A 687 36.45 33.48 26.32
CA ARG A 687 35.51 34.57 25.96
C ARG A 687 35.15 35.42 27.19
N LEU A 688 34.84 34.80 28.33
CA LEU A 688 34.55 35.48 29.60
C LEU A 688 35.75 36.27 30.16
N ARG A 689 36.98 35.79 29.98
CA ARG A 689 38.19 36.55 30.34
C ARG A 689 38.44 37.71 29.37
N ASN A 690 38.13 37.56 28.09
CA ASN A 690 38.29 38.63 27.10
C ASN A 690 37.25 39.74 27.27
N SER A 691 35.99 39.42 27.63
CA SER A 691 34.99 40.44 27.95
C SER A 691 35.34 41.25 29.20
N ASN A 692 35.94 40.61 30.20
CA ASN A 692 36.30 41.26 31.46
C ASN A 692 37.63 42.04 31.40
N ALA A 693 38.42 41.89 30.33
CA ALA A 693 39.64 42.66 30.10
C ALA A 693 39.37 44.08 29.56
N ALA A 694 38.15 44.36 29.05
CA ALA A 694 37.82 45.62 28.37
C ALA A 694 37.45 46.79 29.31
N LEU A 695 37.53 46.62 30.64
CA LEU A 695 37.02 47.59 31.63
C LEU A 695 38.05 48.03 32.69
N ALA A 696 39.33 47.72 32.53
CA ALA A 696 40.38 48.13 33.47
C ALA A 696 41.69 48.53 32.77
N GLY A 697 41.89 49.84 32.53
CA GLY A 697 43.15 50.39 31.99
C GLY A 697 43.02 51.83 31.54
N GLY A 698 43.42 52.79 32.41
CA GLY A 698 43.31 54.22 32.12
C GLY A 698 44.52 55.04 32.57
N SER A 699 44.74 56.16 31.85
CA SER A 699 45.59 57.31 32.21
C SER A 699 47.13 57.19 32.13
N SER A 700 47.71 57.48 30.96
CA SER A 700 48.78 58.49 30.72
C SER A 700 49.45 58.27 29.33
N GLY A 701 49.90 59.28 28.56
CA GLY A 701 49.67 60.74 28.63
C GLY A 701 50.53 61.51 27.58
N HIS A 702 50.04 62.66 27.08
CA HIS A 702 50.67 63.58 26.08
C HIS A 702 50.86 63.06 24.62
N GLY A 703 50.85 63.95 23.60
CA GLY A 703 51.06 63.54 22.19
C GLY A 703 51.01 64.63 21.07
N ALA A 704 49.94 65.44 21.00
CA ALA A 704 49.73 66.59 20.08
C ALA A 704 49.49 66.37 18.55
N ALA A 705 48.57 67.19 17.97
CA ALA A 705 48.27 67.48 16.55
C ALA A 705 47.88 66.32 15.59
N GLY A 706 46.93 66.43 14.64
CA GLY A 706 45.99 67.49 14.22
C GLY A 706 45.57 67.26 12.73
N GLY A 707 44.40 67.61 12.18
CA GLY A 707 43.15 68.24 12.65
C GLY A 707 42.16 68.41 11.44
N VAL A 708 41.04 69.16 11.59
CA VAL A 708 40.11 69.64 10.50
C VAL A 708 39.22 68.53 9.85
N SER A 709 37.88 68.65 9.64
CA SER A 709 36.85 69.63 10.08
C SER A 709 35.38 69.15 9.88
N GLY A 710 34.49 69.49 10.83
CA GLY A 710 33.07 69.90 10.60
C GLY A 710 31.98 68.80 10.39
N GLY A 711 30.76 68.93 10.91
CA GLY A 711 30.22 69.90 11.89
C GLY A 711 28.68 69.85 12.06
N SER A 712 28.17 70.11 13.29
CA SER A 712 26.75 70.30 13.74
C SER A 712 25.68 69.26 13.29
N ALA A 713 24.98 68.49 14.13
CA ALA A 713 24.39 68.64 15.47
C ALA A 713 23.14 69.55 15.57
N PHE A 714 22.01 68.98 16.03
CA PHE A 714 21.33 69.36 17.28
C PHE A 714 20.23 68.34 17.69
N ALA A 715 19.99 68.19 19.00
CA ALA A 715 18.92 67.35 19.58
C ALA A 715 18.45 67.91 20.95
N ARG A 716 17.18 67.67 21.33
CA ARG A 716 16.62 67.90 22.69
C ARG A 716 15.34 67.08 22.93
N ASN A 717 14.84 66.87 24.17
CA ASN A 717 15.46 66.31 25.40
C ASN A 717 14.38 66.05 26.48
N LEU A 718 14.77 65.52 27.67
CA LEU A 718 13.99 65.31 28.92
C LEU A 718 13.00 64.10 28.90
N THR A 719 12.73 63.39 30.02
CA THR A 719 13.14 63.58 31.44
C THR A 719 13.42 62.23 32.15
N ASP A 720 14.06 62.28 33.33
CA ASP A 720 14.58 61.15 34.14
C ASP A 720 14.14 61.25 35.63
N LYS A 721 14.05 60.11 36.36
CA LYS A 721 13.89 60.01 37.84
C LYS A 721 14.45 58.69 38.42
N HIS A 722 14.93 58.76 39.67
CA HIS A 722 15.88 57.82 40.29
C HIS A 722 15.36 57.01 41.52
N LEU A 723 15.95 55.81 41.72
CA LEU A 723 16.30 55.14 43.01
C LEU A 723 15.16 54.62 43.94
N PRO A 724 15.41 53.73 44.94
CA PRO A 724 16.51 52.76 45.16
C PRO A 724 16.05 51.31 45.53
N CYS A 725 16.98 50.39 45.83
CA CYS A 725 16.72 49.06 46.43
C CYS A 725 17.46 48.85 47.78
N PRO A 726 16.98 47.96 48.67
CA PRO A 726 17.78 47.25 49.68
C PRO A 726 17.80 45.72 49.49
N LYS A 727 18.60 45.01 50.31
CA LYS A 727 18.96 43.57 50.23
C LYS A 727 18.17 42.74 51.28
N VAL A 728 18.18 41.40 51.31
CA VAL A 728 19.23 40.48 51.83
C VAL A 728 18.85 39.00 51.51
N ALA A 729 19.81 38.06 51.58
CA ALA A 729 19.69 36.60 51.35
C ALA A 729 20.27 35.83 52.60
N PRO A 730 20.43 34.48 52.66
CA PRO A 730 20.23 33.41 51.67
C PRO A 730 19.55 32.12 52.23
N ASP A 731 19.81 30.97 51.58
CA ASP A 731 19.71 29.57 52.05
C ASP A 731 18.35 28.97 52.44
N GLN A 732 17.77 28.14 51.56
CA GLN A 732 17.53 26.72 51.92
C GLN A 732 17.43 25.79 50.70
N GLN A 733 17.99 24.58 50.84
CA GLN A 733 17.79 23.42 49.96
C GLN A 733 16.46 22.75 50.31
N LEU A 734 15.71 22.28 49.30
CA LEU A 734 14.54 21.42 49.47
C LEU A 734 14.49 20.37 48.36
N ASP A 735 14.31 19.11 48.77
CA ASP A 735 14.26 17.95 47.90
C ASP A 735 12.81 17.68 47.44
N TRP A 736 12.64 16.91 46.36
CA TRP A 736 11.34 16.40 45.92
C TRP A 736 11.10 15.01 46.53
N ASP A 737 9.95 14.79 47.15
CA ASP A 737 9.58 13.52 47.77
C ASP A 737 8.16 13.08 47.33
N ASP A 738 7.97 11.77 47.20
CA ASP A 738 6.76 11.16 46.65
C ASP A 738 5.78 10.79 47.78
N SER A 739 4.51 11.19 47.67
CA SER A 739 3.43 10.63 48.49
C SER A 739 2.04 10.83 47.88
N ALA A 740 1.34 9.72 47.69
CA ALA A 740 -0.03 9.70 47.18
C ALA A 740 -1.07 10.08 48.26
N LEU A 741 -2.22 10.60 47.84
CA LEU A 741 -3.40 10.77 48.69
C LEU A 741 -4.65 10.17 48.05
N THR A 742 -5.33 9.31 48.82
CA THR A 742 -6.55 8.59 48.45
C THR A 742 -7.79 9.45 48.68
N ILE A 743 -8.79 9.35 47.80
CA ILE A 743 -10.16 9.82 48.06
C ILE A 743 -11.12 8.64 47.96
N THR A 744 -11.97 8.46 48.98
CA THR A 744 -12.91 7.34 49.14
C THR A 744 -14.33 7.81 48.87
N ILE A 745 -15.14 7.07 48.09
CA ILE A 745 -16.56 7.38 47.85
C ILE A 745 -17.43 6.12 47.84
N ASN A 746 -18.43 6.05 48.73
CA ASN A 746 -19.72 5.33 48.59
C ASN A 746 -20.53 5.40 49.91
N PRO A 747 -21.84 5.10 49.96
CA PRO A 747 -22.84 5.04 48.87
C PRO A 747 -24.22 5.70 49.19
N MET A 748 -25.05 5.95 48.14
CA MET A 748 -26.53 6.16 48.19
C MET A 748 -27.03 7.42 48.99
N GLN A 749 -28.29 7.88 48.95
CA GLN A 749 -29.57 7.32 48.46
C GLN A 749 -30.64 8.44 48.19
N HIS A 750 -31.41 8.35 47.08
CA HIS A 750 -32.77 8.94 46.82
C HIS A 750 -33.03 10.47 47.06
N ASP A 751 -34.01 11.17 46.45
CA ASP A 751 -35.25 10.78 45.73
C ASP A 751 -35.59 11.73 44.54
N ALA A 752 -36.69 11.45 43.82
CA ALA A 752 -37.08 12.00 42.50
C ALA A 752 -37.59 13.46 42.42
N LEU A 753 -37.60 14.05 41.20
CA LEU A 753 -38.83 14.47 40.48
C LEU A 753 -38.58 15.03 39.03
N SER A 754 -39.54 14.72 38.13
CA SER A 754 -40.00 15.44 36.90
C SER A 754 -39.04 15.98 35.80
N ASP A 755 -39.22 15.38 34.61
CA ASP A 755 -39.62 16.02 33.34
C ASP A 755 -38.64 16.76 32.36
N GLU A 756 -38.59 16.17 31.16
CA GLU A 756 -38.57 16.75 29.79
C GLU A 756 -37.41 17.56 29.18
N SER A 757 -37.40 17.49 27.84
CA SER A 757 -36.77 18.37 26.83
C SER A 757 -35.26 18.36 26.56
N SER A 758 -35.00 18.19 25.27
CA SER A 758 -33.77 18.32 24.50
C SER A 758 -33.30 19.76 24.24
N GLU A 759 -31.98 19.98 24.20
CA GLU A 759 -31.24 20.92 23.33
C GLU A 759 -29.75 20.46 23.35
N SER A 760 -28.89 20.46 22.31
CA SER A 760 -28.88 20.90 20.90
C SER A 760 -28.15 22.22 20.54
N ASP A 761 -26.87 22.32 20.91
CA ASP A 761 -25.93 23.36 20.47
C ASP A 761 -25.61 23.30 18.96
N ASN A 762 -25.21 24.35 18.26
CA ASN A 762 -25.30 25.83 18.32
C ASN A 762 -24.19 26.30 17.36
N SER A 763 -24.44 27.36 16.58
CA SER A 763 -23.46 27.93 15.65
C SER A 763 -23.62 29.44 15.62
N ASP A 764 -22.70 30.16 16.25
CA ASP A 764 -22.78 31.61 16.37
C ASP A 764 -22.20 32.33 15.14
N SER A 765 -22.92 33.38 14.72
CA SER A 765 -22.45 34.41 13.79
C SER A 765 -23.00 35.74 14.27
N GLU A 766 -22.13 36.62 14.77
CA GLU A 766 -22.48 37.98 15.19
C GLU A 766 -21.91 38.99 14.19
N ASP A 767 -22.75 39.92 13.76
CA ASP A 767 -22.45 41.06 12.90
C ASP A 767 -23.21 42.30 13.45
N GLU A 768 -22.86 43.48 12.91
CA GLU A 768 -23.47 44.82 13.14
C GLU A 768 -23.02 45.65 14.36
N GLU A 769 -22.31 46.76 14.08
CA GLU A 769 -22.76 48.07 14.53
C GLU A 769 -22.42 49.18 13.51
N VAL A 770 -23.36 50.08 13.21
CA VAL A 770 -23.31 51.01 12.07
C VAL A 770 -23.01 52.44 12.50
N LEU A 771 -22.08 53.14 11.82
CA LEU A 771 -22.19 54.61 11.64
C LEU A 771 -21.34 55.22 10.49
N ASN A 772 -22.04 55.92 9.57
CA ASN A 772 -21.61 56.86 8.53
C ASN A 772 -20.11 57.24 8.40
N GLY A 773 -19.49 56.92 7.24
CA GLY A 773 -18.15 57.42 6.85
C GLY A 773 -17.89 57.47 5.33
N ARG A 774 -18.18 58.59 4.68
CA ARG A 774 -18.07 58.77 3.21
C ARG A 774 -16.62 58.92 2.70
N TYR A 775 -15.95 57.83 2.32
CA TYR A 775 -14.74 57.88 1.48
C TYR A 775 -14.67 56.79 0.40
N LYS A 776 -13.83 57.03 -0.61
CA LYS A 776 -13.57 56.13 -1.75
C LYS A 776 -12.43 55.16 -1.43
N ASN A 777 -12.30 54.14 -2.29
CA ASN A 777 -11.19 53.17 -2.39
C ASN A 777 -11.23 52.05 -1.35
N VAL A 778 -11.87 50.94 -1.72
CA VAL A 778 -11.48 49.60 -1.24
C VAL A 778 -11.04 48.81 -2.47
N SER A 779 -9.73 48.82 -2.71
CA SER A 779 -9.03 47.88 -3.57
C SER A 779 -8.09 47.11 -2.66
N GLN A 780 -7.96 45.79 -2.86
CA GLN A 780 -7.33 44.82 -1.96
C GLN A 780 -8.21 44.44 -0.75
N LEU A 781 -8.75 43.22 -0.79
CA LEU A 781 -8.56 42.18 0.24
C LEU A 781 -9.25 40.89 -0.23
N GLU A 782 -8.64 40.20 -1.19
CA GLU A 782 -8.96 38.79 -1.48
C GLU A 782 -8.26 37.91 -0.43
N TRP A 783 -9.01 37.17 0.40
CA TRP A 783 -8.47 36.33 1.48
C TRP A 783 -8.16 34.91 0.97
N ASP A 784 -7.14 34.77 0.13
CA ASP A 784 -6.61 33.45 -0.27
C ASP A 784 -5.70 32.87 0.82
N ASN A 785 -6.29 32.15 1.79
CA ASN A 785 -5.51 31.45 2.82
C ASN A 785 -4.92 30.13 2.29
N SER A 786 -3.92 30.25 1.41
CA SER A 786 -3.14 29.13 0.86
C SER A 786 -1.85 28.82 1.65
N THR A 787 -1.79 29.19 2.94
CA THR A 787 -0.72 28.79 3.88
C THR A 787 -1.21 28.62 5.32
N ILE A 788 -1.88 27.50 5.60
CA ILE A 788 -1.91 26.80 6.90
C ILE A 788 -2.13 25.31 6.60
#